data_AF-A0A9E7LFT0-F1
#
_entry.id   AF-A0A9E7LFT0-F1
#
_cell.length_a   1.000
_cell.length_b   1.000
_cell.length_c   1.000
_cell.angle_alpha   90.00
_cell.angle_beta   90.00
_cell.angle_gamma   90.00
#
_symmetry.space_group_name_H-M   'P 1'
#
loop_
_entity.id
_entity.type
_entity.pdbx_description
1 polymer ?
#
loop_
_entity_poly.entity_id
_entity_poly.type
_entity_poly.pdbx_seq_one_letter_code
_entity_poly.pdbx_strand_id
1 'polypeptide(L)'
;MDLTSIPPHSTFSMLPACRSLTAVRSHGSLRNDTPKPLPRFSHAEFATNPPFPDAAAAAMSASALIRDVDDFVKVHGILLAASGVPPPLYRQLFRKLSSETFDGGDFFSIEPCEGGRQRRLLLSADFLGKDSNVFLVDHAWSFRLSDALQQLREVPGLAERMATLMCVDLDLKSNDENLESETQEEESGSLDNVLEILQKEMDKVKERGVDAAIWLELEALGIDDEMLKSLELSTKFPNLVALNLWGNKLEDAETIIQEVTKCRRLKAIWLNDNRALRDWISKLILDGIPGLEIYNSCFTSNFGEWALGFCGSIFGADNPGCLSECSGSLASITTLDLSNRCVRCLPKAFSPIMLPSLSHLNIRGNQLDQISVDDLLQLLKSFTLQTLEVDIPGPLGNSALQILEYLPNLSFLNGISASVITETGKHVIDSALQPRLPEWAPSEPLPDRVIGAMWLYLMTYRLADEEKIDETPVWYVMDELGSALRHSDDANFRVAPFLFMPDGKLASAVSFSVLWPIQDVHHGEECTRDFLFGIGEDKQRSARLTAWFHTPENYFIQEFKKYQQQLASRSLPAPKEALITRSILQHDGHSLQVYTDIPHVEEFLTHPKFVLTTNPKDADIIWTSMQVDPEVKKAFELTDLHYTNQFPFEACLVMKHHLAETILKAQGRPEWLQPTYNLETQLSQLIGDYFVRKQDALNNLWILKPWNMARTIDTTVTEDLSAIIRLMETGPKICQKYIEHPALFKGRKFDLRYIVLVRSMDPVQIFLFDVFWVRLANNPYTLEKSSLFEYETHFTVMNYRGRLNHMNTPEFVREFEEEHQVNWQTIHQGIQDMIRSVFDSAAAVHPEMHNPQSRAMYGVDVMLDHLFKPKLLEVTYCPDCRACKYDTEAIVGNGGIFRGRDFFNTVFECLFLGKTAHGGRGPSIHRNHQGDAVESHADLKVLMRQRPKQLLELVVGLQSSRFLPLPPNVTSIDQMVMYSTLKVEDDCRHTSVDEIATAAHQMLGRIQERRPICRLSVLFLQYGKGC
;
A
#
# COMPACT_ATOMS: atom_id res chain seq x y z
N MET A 1 23.25 53.31 -41.66
CA MET A 1 24.17 52.48 -42.46
C MET A 1 23.75 51.03 -42.25
N ASP A 2 22.60 50.58 -42.76
CA ASP A 2 22.07 50.62 -44.15
C ASP A 2 22.79 49.58 -45.02
N LEU A 3 22.14 48.77 -45.88
CA LEU A 3 20.72 48.43 -46.14
C LEU A 3 20.69 47.25 -47.15
N THR A 4 19.53 46.63 -47.40
CA THR A 4 19.20 45.75 -48.56
C THR A 4 19.93 44.37 -48.68
N SER A 5 19.34 43.30 -49.25
CA SER A 5 17.98 43.04 -49.79
C SER A 5 17.67 41.54 -49.93
N ILE A 6 16.39 41.17 -49.97
CA ILE A 6 15.81 39.83 -50.28
C ILE A 6 14.80 40.02 -51.44
N PRO A 7 14.81 39.22 -52.54
CA PRO A 7 13.75 38.21 -52.80
C PRO A 7 14.20 37.03 -53.75
N PRO A 8 13.31 36.13 -54.25
CA PRO A 8 12.43 35.20 -53.53
C PRO A 8 12.39 33.73 -54.10
N HIS A 9 11.69 32.83 -53.38
CA HIS A 9 11.29 31.45 -53.77
C HIS A 9 12.43 30.40 -53.92
N SER A 10 12.19 29.07 -53.81
CA SER A 10 10.93 28.29 -53.71
C SER A 10 11.02 27.06 -52.78
N THR A 11 9.85 26.53 -52.39
CA THR A 11 9.58 25.11 -51.98
C THR A 11 10.50 24.43 -50.95
N PHE A 12 9.97 24.22 -49.74
CA PHE A 12 10.54 23.30 -48.74
C PHE A 12 9.82 21.94 -48.74
N SER A 13 10.59 20.85 -48.62
CA SER A 13 10.09 19.54 -48.15
C SER A 13 11.25 18.72 -47.55
N MET A 14 10.89 17.70 -46.78
CA MET A 14 11.76 16.74 -46.07
C MET A 14 12.51 17.19 -44.81
N LEU A 15 12.66 16.21 -43.92
CA LEU A 15 13.29 16.22 -42.60
C LEU A 15 14.81 16.46 -42.67
N PRO A 16 15.45 16.77 -41.53
CA PRO A 16 16.42 15.76 -41.05
C PRO A 16 16.47 15.54 -39.52
N ALA A 17 16.72 14.28 -39.18
CA ALA A 17 17.18 13.71 -37.91
C ALA A 17 17.68 14.64 -36.79
N CYS A 18 17.04 14.54 -35.61
CA CYS A 18 17.65 14.92 -34.33
C CYS A 18 18.67 13.85 -33.87
N ARG A 19 19.75 14.30 -33.22
CA ARG A 19 20.76 13.44 -32.60
C ARG A 19 20.45 13.23 -31.12
N SER A 20 20.93 12.12 -30.57
CA SER A 20 20.97 11.92 -29.12
C SER A 20 21.77 13.03 -28.43
N LEU A 21 21.25 13.52 -27.31
CA LEU A 21 21.89 14.49 -26.43
C LEU A 21 21.93 13.95 -25.01
N THR A 22 23.06 14.14 -24.34
CA THR A 22 23.47 13.35 -23.17
C THR A 22 22.91 13.90 -21.86
N ALA A 23 22.50 13.01 -20.95
CA ALA A 23 22.02 13.38 -19.61
C ALA A 23 23.10 14.10 -18.79
N VAL A 24 22.69 15.15 -18.06
CA VAL A 24 23.57 15.97 -17.22
C VAL A 24 23.83 15.27 -15.89
N ARG A 25 25.00 14.63 -15.73
CA ARG A 25 25.48 14.09 -14.44
C ARG A 25 26.24 15.16 -13.65
N SER A 26 25.84 15.41 -12.40
CA SER A 26 26.55 16.31 -11.47
C SER A 26 27.55 15.54 -10.61
N HIS A 27 28.85 15.72 -10.88
CA HIS A 27 29.94 15.17 -10.05
C HIS A 27 30.97 16.25 -9.73
N GLY A 28 31.16 16.53 -8.42
CA GLY A 28 32.28 17.33 -7.93
C GLY A 28 33.56 16.49 -7.87
N SER A 29 34.69 17.05 -8.30
CA SER A 29 35.98 16.35 -8.35
C SER A 29 37.03 17.06 -7.50
N LEU A 30 37.80 16.28 -6.73
CA LEU A 30 39.12 16.64 -6.23
C LEU A 30 40.15 15.62 -6.73
N ARG A 31 41.37 16.08 -6.99
CA ARG A 31 42.44 15.34 -7.67
C ARG A 31 43.38 14.64 -6.69
N ASN A 32 44.14 13.65 -7.18
CA ASN A 32 45.61 13.64 -7.04
C ASN A 32 46.28 12.60 -7.97
N ASP A 33 47.61 12.67 -8.05
CA ASP A 33 48.44 12.10 -9.13
C ASP A 33 48.91 10.63 -8.94
N THR A 34 49.74 10.16 -9.89
CA THR A 34 50.21 8.77 -10.09
C THR A 34 51.73 8.76 -10.44
N PRO A 35 52.41 7.63 -10.81
CA PRO A 35 52.40 6.22 -10.36
C PRO A 35 53.85 5.65 -10.10
N LYS A 36 54.01 4.29 -10.05
CA LYS A 36 55.19 3.43 -10.42
C LYS A 36 55.99 2.72 -9.26
N PRO A 37 56.90 1.72 -9.50
CA PRO A 37 56.52 0.33 -9.90
C PRO A 37 57.43 -0.88 -9.42
N LEU A 38 56.89 -2.12 -9.41
CA LEU A 38 57.57 -3.42 -9.75
C LEU A 38 58.80 -3.89 -8.89
N PRO A 39 59.55 -5.01 -9.14
CA PRO A 39 59.41 -6.15 -10.10
C PRO A 39 59.69 -7.63 -9.62
N ARG A 40 58.98 -8.62 -10.21
CA ARG A 40 59.46 -10.00 -10.66
C ARG A 40 59.96 -11.02 -9.59
N PHE A 41 60.23 -12.33 -9.79
CA PHE A 41 60.41 -13.38 -10.87
C PHE A 41 60.10 -14.79 -10.23
N SER A 42 60.12 -16.03 -10.82
CA SER A 42 59.85 -16.67 -12.15
C SER A 42 60.11 -18.22 -12.12
N HIS A 43 59.47 -19.03 -12.99
CA HIS A 43 59.78 -20.47 -13.33
C HIS A 43 59.61 -21.53 -12.18
N ALA A 44 59.46 -22.87 -12.33
CA ALA A 44 59.21 -23.86 -13.43
C ALA A 44 58.97 -25.30 -12.80
N GLU A 45 58.51 -26.42 -13.42
CA GLU A 45 57.61 -26.78 -14.56
C GLU A 45 57.31 -28.33 -14.63
N PHE A 46 56.20 -28.75 -15.28
CA PHE A 46 55.78 -30.07 -15.86
C PHE A 46 55.55 -31.43 -15.09
N ALA A 47 54.42 -32.10 -15.50
CA ALA A 47 54.07 -33.55 -15.50
C ALA A 47 53.79 -34.33 -14.16
N THR A 48 52.84 -35.28 -14.00
CA THR A 48 51.72 -35.84 -14.84
C THR A 48 50.63 -36.53 -13.95
N ASN A 49 49.38 -36.66 -14.43
CA ASN A 49 48.16 -37.20 -13.75
C ASN A 49 48.08 -38.77 -13.74
N PRO A 50 47.04 -39.45 -13.16
CA PRO A 50 45.93 -39.07 -12.24
C PRO A 50 45.92 -39.96 -10.93
N PRO A 51 44.89 -40.00 -10.04
CA PRO A 51 43.57 -39.33 -9.98
C PRO A 51 43.31 -38.48 -8.70
N PHE A 52 42.07 -37.99 -8.55
CA PHE A 52 41.56 -37.04 -7.53
C PHE A 52 42.07 -37.20 -6.08
N PRO A 53 42.52 -36.09 -5.48
CA PRO A 53 41.99 -35.67 -4.17
C PRO A 53 41.71 -34.15 -4.03
N ASP A 54 40.84 -33.81 -3.06
CA ASP A 54 40.67 -32.54 -2.34
C ASP A 54 41.03 -31.19 -3.01
N ALA A 55 40.07 -30.61 -3.73
CA ALA A 55 40.10 -29.20 -4.14
C ALA A 55 39.75 -28.24 -2.97
N ALA A 56 40.63 -28.16 -1.96
CA ALA A 56 40.37 -27.43 -0.71
C ALA A 56 41.44 -26.36 -0.35
N ALA A 57 42.02 -25.66 -1.33
CA ALA A 57 43.05 -24.63 -1.08
C ALA A 57 43.08 -23.37 -1.98
N ALA A 58 42.15 -23.17 -2.93
CA ALA A 58 42.09 -21.98 -3.79
C ALA A 58 40.65 -21.75 -4.33
N ALA A 59 40.16 -20.54 -4.61
CA ALA A 59 40.72 -19.20 -4.38
C ALA A 59 39.62 -18.18 -3.99
N MET A 60 39.88 -17.34 -2.99
CA MET A 60 39.21 -16.06 -2.78
C MET A 60 40.28 -15.01 -2.49
N SER A 61 40.87 -14.46 -3.56
CA SER A 61 41.69 -13.23 -3.57
C SER A 61 42.08 -12.91 -5.02
N ALA A 62 41.08 -12.65 -5.86
CA ALA A 62 41.27 -12.22 -7.24
C ALA A 62 40.05 -11.39 -7.68
N SER A 63 40.28 -10.32 -8.44
CA SER A 63 39.21 -9.47 -8.98
C SER A 63 38.45 -10.20 -10.08
N ALA A 64 37.23 -10.65 -9.78
CA ALA A 64 36.29 -11.24 -10.74
C ALA A 64 35.61 -10.15 -11.62
N LEU A 65 36.43 -9.39 -12.36
CA LEU A 65 35.97 -8.63 -13.52
C LEU A 65 35.24 -9.58 -14.45
N ILE A 66 34.00 -9.26 -14.83
CA ILE A 66 33.20 -10.11 -15.71
C ILE A 66 33.77 -10.01 -17.13
N ARG A 67 34.32 -11.12 -17.64
CA ARG A 67 35.00 -11.16 -18.95
C ARG A 67 34.18 -11.83 -20.03
N ASP A 68 33.27 -12.72 -19.64
CA ASP A 68 32.46 -13.52 -20.54
C ASP A 68 31.08 -13.85 -19.93
N VAL A 69 30.27 -14.57 -20.71
CA VAL A 69 28.90 -14.96 -20.33
C VAL A 69 28.90 -15.93 -19.15
N ASP A 70 29.95 -16.75 -18.97
CA ASP A 70 29.98 -17.73 -17.89
C ASP A 70 30.27 -17.02 -16.56
N ASP A 71 31.17 -16.03 -16.55
CA ASP A 71 31.35 -15.12 -15.40
C ASP A 71 30.09 -14.30 -15.10
N PHE A 72 29.41 -13.80 -16.13
CA PHE A 72 28.12 -13.09 -15.96
C PHE A 72 27.08 -13.98 -15.26
N VAL A 73 26.90 -15.22 -15.72
CA VAL A 73 25.95 -16.18 -15.13
C VAL A 73 26.37 -16.62 -13.73
N LYS A 74 27.67 -16.73 -13.42
CA LYS A 74 28.16 -17.00 -12.04
C LYS A 74 27.79 -15.87 -11.08
N VAL A 75 27.98 -14.61 -11.48
CA VAL A 75 27.69 -13.43 -10.64
C VAL A 75 26.18 -13.19 -10.52
N HIS A 76 25.45 -13.26 -11.63
CA HIS A 76 24.04 -12.87 -11.70
C HIS A 76 23.06 -14.04 -11.61
N GLY A 77 23.53 -15.27 -11.34
CA GLY A 77 22.69 -16.48 -11.43
C GLY A 77 21.38 -16.41 -10.62
N ILE A 78 21.41 -15.80 -9.43
CA ILE A 78 20.21 -15.56 -8.61
C ILE A 78 19.26 -14.56 -9.29
N LEU A 79 19.79 -13.47 -9.85
CA LEU A 79 19.00 -12.42 -10.53
C LEU A 79 18.42 -12.91 -11.87
N LEU A 80 19.16 -13.75 -12.60
CA LEU A 80 18.71 -14.40 -13.83
C LEU A 80 17.60 -15.42 -13.55
N ALA A 81 17.70 -16.18 -12.46
CA ALA A 81 16.64 -17.08 -12.01
C ALA A 81 15.41 -16.32 -11.49
N ALA A 82 15.59 -15.24 -10.72
CA ALA A 82 14.50 -14.45 -10.14
C ALA A 82 13.74 -13.61 -11.18
N SER A 83 14.44 -13.05 -12.18
CA SER A 83 13.79 -12.40 -13.33
C SER A 83 13.10 -13.40 -14.25
N GLY A 84 13.57 -14.65 -14.29
CA GLY A 84 13.00 -15.70 -15.14
C GLY A 84 13.32 -15.50 -16.63
N VAL A 85 14.41 -14.80 -16.96
CA VAL A 85 14.89 -14.63 -18.34
C VAL A 85 15.29 -16.00 -18.91
N PRO A 86 14.87 -16.35 -20.15
CA PRO A 86 15.29 -17.56 -20.84
C PRO A 86 16.82 -17.70 -20.96
N PRO A 87 17.41 -18.86 -20.60
CA PRO A 87 18.85 -19.10 -20.76
C PRO A 87 19.45 -18.85 -22.16
N PRO A 88 18.75 -19.05 -23.29
CA PRO A 88 19.24 -18.66 -24.61
C PRO A 88 19.57 -17.16 -24.72
N LEU A 89 18.81 -16.31 -24.03
CA LEU A 89 18.92 -14.85 -24.09
C LEU A 89 20.08 -14.30 -23.23
N TYR A 90 20.63 -15.08 -22.28
CA TYR A 90 21.72 -14.63 -21.39
C TYR A 90 22.93 -14.04 -22.15
N ARG A 91 23.27 -14.62 -23.30
CA ARG A 91 24.38 -14.12 -24.15
C ARG A 91 24.04 -12.81 -24.88
N GLN A 92 22.77 -12.57 -25.21
CA GLN A 92 22.34 -11.28 -25.79
C GLN A 92 22.24 -10.23 -24.68
N LEU A 93 21.64 -10.57 -23.55
CA LEU A 93 21.51 -9.71 -22.37
C LEU A 93 22.89 -9.23 -21.89
N PHE A 94 23.85 -10.13 -21.67
CA PHE A 94 25.20 -9.76 -21.24
C PHE A 94 25.88 -8.77 -22.20
N ARG A 95 25.73 -8.97 -23.52
CA ARG A 95 26.27 -8.04 -24.52
C ARG A 95 25.63 -6.65 -24.37
N LYS A 96 24.30 -6.57 -24.36
CA LYS A 96 23.57 -5.30 -24.28
C LYS A 96 23.90 -4.55 -22.98
N LEU A 97 23.93 -5.24 -21.84
CA LEU A 97 24.31 -4.67 -20.55
C LEU A 97 25.77 -4.14 -20.56
N SER A 98 26.71 -4.93 -21.10
CA SER A 98 28.13 -4.56 -21.16
C SER A 98 28.46 -3.45 -22.17
N SER A 99 27.49 -3.02 -22.97
CA SER A 99 27.65 -1.98 -24.00
C SER A 99 26.50 -0.97 -24.02
N GLU A 100 25.76 -0.86 -22.92
CA GLU A 100 24.62 0.05 -22.68
C GLU A 100 23.72 0.20 -23.93
N THR A 101 23.40 -0.93 -24.59
CA THR A 101 22.74 -0.95 -25.90
C THR A 101 21.22 -0.98 -25.76
N PHE A 102 20.61 0.18 -25.93
CA PHE A 102 19.16 0.37 -26.04
C PHE A 102 18.74 0.41 -27.51
N ASP A 103 18.31 -0.73 -28.04
CA ASP A 103 17.89 -0.94 -29.43
C ASP A 103 16.36 -1.08 -29.60
N GLY A 104 15.57 -0.85 -28.54
CA GLY A 104 14.11 -1.01 -28.60
C GLY A 104 13.43 -0.11 -29.65
N GLY A 105 13.98 1.08 -29.93
CA GLY A 105 13.49 1.97 -30.99
C GLY A 105 13.61 1.41 -32.41
N ASP A 106 14.41 0.36 -32.63
CA ASP A 106 14.51 -0.35 -33.91
C ASP A 106 13.41 -1.43 -34.09
N PHE A 107 12.64 -1.74 -33.04
CA PHE A 107 11.67 -2.85 -33.00
C PHE A 107 10.24 -2.43 -32.61
N PHE A 108 10.07 -1.31 -31.92
CA PHE A 108 8.78 -0.86 -31.40
C PHE A 108 8.44 0.57 -31.81
N SER A 109 7.14 0.87 -31.87
CA SER A 109 6.59 2.23 -31.95
C SER A 109 5.71 2.50 -30.73
N ILE A 110 5.59 3.77 -30.33
CA ILE A 110 4.74 4.20 -29.22
C ILE A 110 3.64 5.09 -29.76
N GLU A 111 2.39 4.77 -29.44
CA GLU A 111 1.22 5.56 -29.85
C GLU A 111 0.46 6.10 -28.63
N PRO A 112 -0.13 7.31 -28.72
CA PRO A 112 -1.07 7.79 -27.71
C PRO A 112 -2.39 6.98 -27.75
N CYS A 113 -2.95 6.71 -26.58
CA CYS A 113 -4.27 6.12 -26.39
C CYS A 113 -5.04 6.83 -25.26
N GLU A 114 -6.30 6.43 -25.02
CA GLU A 114 -7.18 7.02 -24.00
C GLU A 114 -7.24 8.57 -24.07
N GLY A 115 -7.50 9.11 -25.26
CA GLY A 115 -7.53 10.56 -25.51
C GLY A 115 -6.16 11.26 -25.41
N GLY A 116 -5.06 10.51 -25.46
CA GLY A 116 -3.70 11.01 -25.23
C GLY A 116 -3.23 10.93 -23.78
N ARG A 117 -4.09 10.46 -22.86
CA ARG A 117 -3.81 10.33 -21.42
C ARG A 117 -3.03 9.06 -21.06
N GLN A 118 -2.80 8.17 -22.03
CA GLN A 118 -1.90 7.01 -21.93
C GLN A 118 -1.12 6.81 -23.23
N ARG A 119 -0.17 5.86 -23.19
CA ARG A 119 0.57 5.34 -24.34
C ARG A 119 0.47 3.82 -24.41
N ARG A 120 0.48 3.30 -25.64
CA ARG A 120 0.63 1.87 -25.93
C ARG A 120 1.90 1.62 -26.75
N LEU A 121 2.57 0.51 -26.47
CA LEU A 121 3.70 0.01 -27.25
C LEU A 121 3.19 -0.93 -28.34
N LEU A 122 3.52 -0.69 -29.60
CA LEU A 122 3.23 -1.59 -30.73
C LEU A 122 4.53 -2.17 -31.29
N LEU A 123 4.48 -3.36 -31.88
CA LEU A 123 5.61 -3.88 -32.65
C LEU A 123 5.71 -3.17 -34.01
N SER A 124 6.86 -2.57 -34.32
CA SER A 124 7.14 -1.94 -35.62
C SER A 124 8.06 -2.80 -36.50
N ALA A 125 8.70 -3.83 -35.95
CA ALA A 125 9.34 -4.89 -36.72
C ALA A 125 8.30 -5.86 -37.32
N ASP A 126 8.63 -6.50 -38.46
CA ASP A 126 7.76 -7.47 -39.15
C ASP A 126 7.25 -8.60 -38.22
N PHE A 127 8.14 -9.10 -37.36
CA PHE A 127 7.90 -10.24 -36.48
C PHE A 127 8.93 -10.31 -35.33
N LEU A 128 8.48 -10.69 -34.14
CA LEU A 128 9.31 -11.20 -33.05
C LEU A 128 8.78 -12.56 -32.60
N GLY A 129 9.64 -13.59 -32.67
CA GLY A 129 9.29 -14.91 -32.14
C GLY A 129 9.39 -14.98 -30.62
N LYS A 130 8.68 -15.92 -30.01
CA LYS A 130 8.79 -16.26 -28.60
C LYS A 130 10.25 -16.50 -28.17
N ASP A 131 10.64 -15.89 -27.06
CA ASP A 131 11.96 -16.01 -26.42
C ASP A 131 13.15 -15.70 -27.38
N SER A 132 12.91 -14.95 -28.48
CA SER A 132 13.90 -14.68 -29.54
C SER A 132 14.88 -13.54 -29.23
N ASN A 133 14.38 -12.48 -28.58
CA ASN A 133 15.10 -11.24 -28.30
C ASN A 133 14.97 -10.84 -26.82
N VAL A 134 15.95 -10.12 -26.30
CA VAL A 134 15.86 -9.38 -25.02
C VAL A 134 16.27 -7.92 -25.22
N PHE A 135 15.54 -6.99 -24.62
CA PHE A 135 15.72 -5.55 -24.69
C PHE A 135 16.04 -4.97 -23.30
N LEU A 136 16.75 -3.84 -23.28
CA LEU A 136 16.98 -3.05 -22.07
C LEU A 136 15.99 -1.89 -22.02
N VAL A 137 15.55 -1.58 -20.80
CA VAL A 137 14.67 -0.48 -20.43
C VAL A 137 15.33 0.25 -19.26
N ASP A 138 15.53 1.56 -19.38
CA ASP A 138 16.16 2.39 -18.35
C ASP A 138 15.18 2.77 -17.23
N HIS A 139 15.70 3.22 -16.09
CA HIS A 139 14.92 3.67 -14.93
C HIS A 139 14.93 5.20 -14.87
N ALA A 140 14.10 5.83 -15.71
CA ALA A 140 14.00 7.28 -15.92
C ALA A 140 13.83 8.11 -14.62
N TRP A 141 13.28 7.50 -13.56
CA TRP A 141 13.33 8.01 -12.19
C TRP A 141 13.36 6.83 -11.19
N SER A 142 14.18 6.92 -10.13
CA SER A 142 14.24 5.95 -9.02
C SER A 142 14.33 6.70 -7.69
N PHE A 143 13.52 6.34 -6.70
CA PHE A 143 13.33 7.11 -5.47
C PHE A 143 12.86 6.28 -4.26
N ARG A 144 12.89 6.90 -3.07
CA ARG A 144 12.15 6.46 -1.86
C ARG A 144 10.85 7.24 -1.79
N LEU A 145 9.74 6.60 -1.40
CA LEU A 145 8.41 7.24 -1.46
C LEU A 145 8.29 8.52 -0.60
N SER A 146 8.99 8.58 0.54
CA SER A 146 9.14 9.79 1.36
C SER A 146 9.73 10.97 0.61
N ASP A 147 10.69 10.69 -0.27
CA ASP A 147 11.53 11.69 -0.94
C ASP A 147 10.89 12.15 -2.26
N ALA A 148 9.82 11.47 -2.72
CA ALA A 148 9.26 11.62 -4.06
C ALA A 148 8.82 13.06 -4.37
N LEU A 149 7.98 13.63 -3.49
CA LEU A 149 7.45 14.98 -3.65
C LEU A 149 8.55 16.05 -3.48
N GLN A 150 9.56 15.79 -2.65
CA GLN A 150 10.72 16.67 -2.51
C GLN A 150 11.57 16.67 -3.78
N GLN A 151 11.89 15.49 -4.33
CA GLN A 151 12.67 15.38 -5.58
C GLN A 151 11.97 16.07 -6.75
N LEU A 152 10.65 15.91 -6.90
CA LEU A 152 9.87 16.59 -7.96
C LEU A 152 9.86 18.13 -7.82
N ARG A 153 10.09 18.66 -6.60
CA ARG A 153 10.14 20.10 -6.33
C ARG A 153 11.57 20.68 -6.38
N GLU A 154 12.59 19.89 -6.05
CA GLU A 154 13.98 20.34 -5.93
C GLU A 154 14.87 19.98 -7.14
N VAL A 155 14.58 18.91 -7.88
CA VAL A 155 15.41 18.44 -9.01
C VAL A 155 14.94 19.13 -10.31
N PRO A 156 15.75 20.02 -10.93
CA PRO A 156 15.29 20.80 -12.08
C PRO A 156 14.87 19.94 -13.27
N GLY A 157 13.72 20.24 -13.86
CA GLY A 157 13.19 19.53 -15.02
C GLY A 157 12.67 18.11 -14.73
N LEU A 158 12.64 17.64 -13.47
CA LEU A 158 12.18 16.28 -13.16
C LEU A 158 10.66 16.17 -13.27
N ALA A 159 9.91 17.10 -12.71
CA ALA A 159 8.44 17.10 -12.78
C ALA A 159 7.95 17.20 -14.23
N GLU A 160 8.60 18.03 -15.06
CA GLU A 160 8.26 18.23 -16.46
C GLU A 160 8.55 16.98 -17.31
N ARG A 161 9.68 16.29 -17.06
CA ARG A 161 9.96 14.98 -17.70
C ARG A 161 8.96 13.92 -17.27
N MET A 162 8.69 13.80 -15.97
CA MET A 162 7.75 12.80 -15.46
C MET A 162 6.32 13.06 -15.94
N ALA A 163 5.87 14.31 -15.99
CA ALA A 163 4.57 14.67 -16.58
C ALA A 163 4.50 14.32 -18.07
N THR A 164 5.54 14.67 -18.84
CA THR A 164 5.65 14.31 -20.27
C THR A 164 5.65 12.80 -20.49
N LEU A 165 6.26 12.02 -19.60
CA LEU A 165 6.30 10.56 -19.66
C LEU A 165 4.95 9.93 -19.27
N MET A 166 4.35 10.42 -18.19
CA MET A 166 3.10 9.90 -17.59
C MET A 166 1.82 10.43 -18.24
N CYS A 167 1.93 11.26 -19.28
CA CYS A 167 0.81 11.92 -19.97
C CYS A 167 -0.04 12.79 -19.03
N VAL A 168 0.64 13.55 -18.16
CA VAL A 168 0.05 14.61 -17.32
C VAL A 168 0.22 15.94 -18.03
N ASP A 169 -0.84 16.75 -18.04
CA ASP A 169 -0.83 18.06 -18.71
C ASP A 169 0.20 19.00 -18.09
N LEU A 170 1.10 19.53 -18.93
CA LEU A 170 1.95 20.67 -18.60
C LEU A 170 1.11 21.94 -18.83
N ASP A 171 0.57 22.54 -17.76
CA ASP A 171 -0.42 23.62 -17.88
C ASP A 171 -0.09 24.67 -18.94
N LEU A 172 -1.04 24.86 -19.84
CA LEU A 172 -1.02 25.92 -20.82
C LEU A 172 -1.03 27.28 -20.11
N LYS A 173 0.13 27.92 -20.07
CA LYS A 173 0.17 29.39 -20.11
C LYS A 173 -0.46 29.85 -21.42
N SER A 174 -1.76 30.11 -21.40
CA SER A 174 -2.49 31.00 -22.32
C SER A 174 -1.92 31.03 -23.76
N ASN A 175 -1.89 29.88 -24.42
CA ASN A 175 -1.43 29.73 -25.80
C ASN A 175 -2.62 29.57 -26.77
N ASP A 176 -3.71 30.27 -26.45
CA ASP A 176 -4.98 30.37 -27.19
C ASP A 176 -4.84 31.23 -28.47
N GLU A 177 -3.67 31.18 -29.11
CA GLU A 177 -3.31 31.98 -30.29
C GLU A 177 -2.57 31.17 -31.37
N ASN A 178 -2.18 29.91 -31.14
CA ASN A 178 -1.31 29.16 -32.08
C ASN A 178 -1.67 27.65 -32.24
N LEU A 179 -2.97 27.33 -32.21
CA LEU A 179 -3.49 26.07 -32.77
C LEU A 179 -4.65 26.37 -33.74
N GLU A 180 -4.30 26.91 -34.91
CA GLU A 180 -5.21 26.96 -36.07
C GLU A 180 -5.48 25.54 -36.58
N SER A 181 -6.43 24.84 -35.95
CA SER A 181 -7.14 23.70 -36.53
C SER A 181 -8.58 24.09 -36.86
N GLU A 182 -9.10 23.57 -37.96
CA GLU A 182 -10.36 24.00 -38.58
C GLU A 182 -11.61 23.73 -37.70
N THR A 183 -11.93 24.68 -36.81
CA THR A 183 -13.24 24.79 -36.14
C THR A 183 -13.75 26.22 -36.25
N GLN A 184 -15.02 26.37 -36.64
CA GLN A 184 -15.66 27.68 -36.78
C GLN A 184 -16.08 28.18 -35.39
N GLU A 185 -15.64 29.39 -35.03
CA GLU A 185 -16.20 30.11 -33.88
C GLU A 185 -17.63 30.55 -34.23
N GLU A 186 -18.63 29.77 -33.81
CA GLU A 186 -20.02 30.22 -33.83
C GLU A 186 -20.33 31.05 -32.58
N GLU A 187 -20.81 32.29 -32.76
CA GLU A 187 -21.24 33.19 -31.69
C GLU A 187 -22.52 32.65 -31.00
N SER A 188 -22.38 31.69 -30.08
CA SER A 188 -23.48 30.92 -29.49
C SER A 188 -24.06 31.47 -28.18
N GLY A 189 -23.67 32.69 -27.78
CA GLY A 189 -23.99 33.29 -26.49
C GLY A 189 -25.15 34.28 -26.42
N SER A 190 -25.94 34.47 -27.49
CA SER A 190 -27.12 35.38 -27.45
C SER A 190 -28.41 34.64 -27.11
N LEU A 191 -29.33 35.39 -26.48
CA LEU A 191 -30.75 35.01 -26.36
C LEU A 191 -31.37 34.71 -27.73
N ASP A 192 -30.90 35.39 -28.79
CA ASP A 192 -31.37 35.20 -30.16
C ASP A 192 -31.13 33.76 -30.67
N ASN A 193 -29.98 33.15 -30.36
CA ASN A 193 -29.66 31.76 -30.76
C ASN A 193 -30.59 30.76 -30.08
N VAL A 194 -30.88 30.96 -28.78
CA VAL A 194 -31.84 30.15 -28.02
C VAL A 194 -33.23 30.27 -28.66
N LEU A 195 -33.66 31.49 -29.01
CA LEU A 195 -34.93 31.74 -29.68
C LEU A 195 -34.98 31.17 -31.11
N GLU A 196 -33.88 31.15 -31.85
CA GLU A 196 -33.80 30.52 -33.18
C GLU A 196 -33.99 28.99 -33.09
N ILE A 197 -33.34 28.32 -32.13
CA ILE A 197 -33.53 26.88 -31.88
C ILE A 197 -35.00 26.60 -31.55
N LEU A 198 -35.62 27.39 -30.65
CA LEU A 198 -37.03 27.23 -30.32
C LEU A 198 -37.94 27.49 -31.54
N GLN A 199 -37.65 28.50 -32.36
CA GLN A 199 -38.43 28.83 -33.55
C GLN A 199 -38.35 27.71 -34.61
N LYS A 200 -37.16 27.16 -34.84
CA LYS A 200 -36.88 26.03 -35.74
C LYS A 200 -37.68 24.78 -35.35
N GLU A 201 -37.75 24.44 -34.06
CA GLU A 201 -38.58 23.33 -33.58
C GLU A 201 -40.08 23.67 -33.64
N MET A 202 -40.49 24.91 -33.35
CA MET A 202 -41.89 25.35 -33.54
C MET A 202 -42.35 25.24 -35.01
N ASP A 203 -41.46 25.44 -35.99
CA ASP A 203 -41.77 25.25 -37.41
C ASP A 203 -41.83 23.76 -37.80
N LYS A 204 -40.91 22.92 -37.33
CA LYS A 204 -41.02 21.45 -37.47
C LYS A 204 -42.35 20.90 -36.89
N VAL A 205 -42.84 21.46 -35.79
CA VAL A 205 -44.14 21.06 -35.20
C VAL A 205 -45.32 21.43 -36.09
N LYS A 206 -45.26 22.55 -36.83
CA LYS A 206 -46.31 22.91 -37.82
C LYS A 206 -46.35 21.92 -38.98
N GLU A 207 -45.20 21.36 -39.38
CA GLU A 207 -45.10 20.34 -40.43
C GLU A 207 -45.50 18.94 -39.93
N ARG A 208 -45.04 18.55 -38.73
CA ARG A 208 -45.27 17.22 -38.13
C ARG A 208 -46.67 17.07 -37.51
N GLY A 209 -47.34 18.17 -37.19
CA GLY A 209 -48.69 18.22 -36.61
C GLY A 209 -48.69 18.49 -35.10
N VAL A 210 -49.84 18.97 -34.59
CA VAL A 210 -49.98 19.50 -33.21
C VAL A 210 -49.65 18.47 -32.13
N ASP A 211 -49.91 17.18 -32.38
CA ASP A 211 -49.64 16.09 -31.43
C ASP A 211 -48.22 15.48 -31.58
N ALA A 212 -47.34 16.08 -32.38
CA ALA A 212 -45.95 15.63 -32.52
C ALA A 212 -45.19 15.74 -31.19
N ALA A 213 -44.43 14.70 -30.85
CA ALA A 213 -43.46 14.72 -29.76
C ALA A 213 -42.26 15.61 -30.11
N ILE A 214 -41.63 16.20 -29.09
CA ILE A 214 -40.62 17.24 -29.23
C ILE A 214 -39.41 16.92 -28.35
N TRP A 215 -38.22 17.15 -28.89
CA TRP A 215 -36.94 17.11 -28.21
C TRP A 215 -36.29 18.48 -28.34
N LEU A 216 -35.82 19.06 -27.24
CA LEU A 216 -35.11 20.35 -27.24
C LEU A 216 -33.67 20.15 -26.79
N GLU A 217 -32.73 20.39 -27.71
CA GLU A 217 -31.30 20.51 -27.40
C GLU A 217 -30.98 21.96 -27.05
N LEU A 218 -30.72 22.23 -25.77
CA LEU A 218 -30.38 23.56 -25.24
C LEU A 218 -29.12 23.49 -24.34
N GLU A 219 -28.19 22.58 -24.66
CA GLU A 219 -26.93 22.42 -23.94
C GLU A 219 -25.91 23.52 -24.25
N ALA A 220 -25.07 23.86 -23.25
CA ALA A 220 -23.97 24.83 -23.30
C ALA A 220 -24.31 26.28 -23.74
N LEU A 221 -25.58 26.58 -24.05
CA LEU A 221 -26.06 27.92 -24.48
C LEU A 221 -25.95 29.01 -23.39
N GLY A 222 -25.50 28.65 -22.19
CA GLY A 222 -25.22 29.58 -21.09
C GLY A 222 -26.45 30.21 -20.47
N ILE A 223 -27.61 29.53 -20.56
CA ILE A 223 -28.93 29.91 -20.04
C ILE A 223 -28.87 30.06 -18.52
N ASP A 224 -29.45 31.13 -17.99
CA ASP A 224 -29.63 31.37 -16.55
C ASP A 224 -31.08 31.18 -16.10
N ASP A 225 -31.33 31.26 -14.79
CA ASP A 225 -32.63 30.99 -14.17
C ASP A 225 -33.75 31.96 -14.62
N GLU A 226 -33.42 33.21 -14.97
CA GLU A 226 -34.39 34.18 -15.48
C GLU A 226 -34.67 33.95 -16.97
N MET A 227 -33.65 33.61 -17.74
CA MET A 227 -33.80 33.19 -19.13
C MET A 227 -34.69 31.94 -19.21
N LEU A 228 -34.46 30.92 -18.39
CA LEU A 228 -35.26 29.68 -18.35
C LEU A 228 -36.76 29.95 -18.14
N LYS A 229 -37.11 30.87 -17.22
CA LYS A 229 -38.51 31.33 -17.02
C LYS A 229 -39.08 31.95 -18.29
N SER A 230 -38.32 32.83 -18.94
CA SER A 230 -38.75 33.53 -20.16
C SER A 230 -38.98 32.62 -21.38
N LEU A 231 -38.41 31.41 -21.38
CA LEU A 231 -38.61 30.46 -22.47
C LEU A 231 -40.04 29.88 -22.50
N GLU A 232 -40.79 29.89 -21.40
CA GLU A 232 -42.16 29.35 -21.29
C GLU A 232 -42.36 27.96 -21.95
N LEU A 233 -41.39 27.06 -21.78
CA LEU A 233 -41.28 25.82 -22.57
C LEU A 233 -42.56 24.97 -22.54
N SER A 234 -43.22 24.84 -21.39
CA SER A 234 -44.48 24.08 -21.25
C SER A 234 -45.65 24.65 -22.04
N THR A 235 -45.62 25.96 -22.35
CA THR A 235 -46.68 26.66 -23.09
C THR A 235 -46.45 26.57 -24.59
N LYS A 236 -45.18 26.71 -25.03
CA LYS A 236 -44.79 26.61 -26.45
C LYS A 236 -44.74 25.16 -26.93
N PHE A 237 -44.37 24.23 -26.06
CA PHE A 237 -44.10 22.82 -26.38
C PHE A 237 -44.87 21.88 -25.43
N PRO A 238 -46.22 21.82 -25.51
CA PRO A 238 -47.03 20.97 -24.63
C PRO A 238 -46.76 19.45 -24.79
N ASN A 239 -46.09 19.07 -25.87
CA ASN A 239 -45.66 17.70 -26.21
C ASN A 239 -44.13 17.50 -26.09
N LEU A 240 -43.48 18.28 -25.22
CA LEU A 240 -42.06 18.09 -24.88
C LEU A 240 -41.85 16.73 -24.20
N VAL A 241 -41.04 15.88 -24.84
CA VAL A 241 -40.71 14.51 -24.44
C VAL A 241 -39.25 14.42 -23.98
N ALA A 242 -38.34 15.23 -24.52
CA ALA A 242 -36.96 15.28 -24.07
C ALA A 242 -36.44 16.72 -24.01
N LEU A 243 -35.63 17.04 -22.99
CA LEU A 243 -35.08 18.36 -22.75
C LEU A 243 -33.63 18.24 -22.26
N ASN A 244 -32.68 18.72 -23.06
CA ASN A 244 -31.29 18.82 -22.69
C ASN A 244 -30.95 20.26 -22.29
N LEU A 245 -30.42 20.45 -21.08
CA LEU A 245 -29.97 21.70 -20.49
C LEU A 245 -28.57 21.54 -19.87
N TRP A 246 -27.77 20.57 -20.33
CA TRP A 246 -26.40 20.32 -19.87
C TRP A 246 -25.53 21.58 -19.96
N GLY A 247 -24.70 21.86 -18.95
CA GLY A 247 -23.64 22.88 -19.05
C GLY A 247 -24.12 24.33 -19.08
N ASN A 248 -25.32 24.59 -18.59
CA ASN A 248 -25.88 25.95 -18.47
C ASN A 248 -25.53 26.60 -17.12
N LYS A 249 -26.02 27.83 -16.90
CA LYS A 249 -25.70 28.68 -15.75
C LYS A 249 -26.84 28.71 -14.72
N LEU A 250 -27.56 27.61 -14.57
CA LEU A 250 -28.69 27.50 -13.64
C LEU A 250 -28.16 27.33 -12.20
N GLU A 251 -28.53 28.25 -11.31
CA GLU A 251 -28.12 28.31 -9.90
C GLU A 251 -29.29 28.16 -8.91
N ASP A 252 -30.51 28.56 -9.27
CA ASP A 252 -31.70 28.43 -8.40
C ASP A 252 -32.47 27.11 -8.57
N ALA A 253 -32.21 26.21 -7.63
CA ALA A 253 -32.93 24.95 -7.49
C ALA A 253 -34.47 25.07 -7.49
N GLU A 254 -35.05 26.12 -6.90
CA GLU A 254 -36.51 26.25 -6.85
C GLU A 254 -37.07 26.64 -8.22
N THR A 255 -36.47 27.62 -8.91
CA THR A 255 -36.77 27.94 -10.31
C THR A 255 -36.71 26.70 -11.21
N ILE A 256 -35.62 25.93 -11.16
CA ILE A 256 -35.44 24.76 -12.03
C ILE A 256 -36.58 23.76 -11.82
N ILE A 257 -36.91 23.44 -10.57
CA ILE A 257 -38.02 22.53 -10.24
C ILE A 257 -39.35 23.12 -10.73
N GLN A 258 -39.62 24.40 -10.50
CA GLN A 258 -40.87 25.05 -10.90
C GLN A 258 -41.07 25.09 -12.41
N GLU A 259 -40.03 25.34 -13.22
CA GLU A 259 -40.15 25.37 -14.68
C GLU A 259 -40.18 23.97 -15.29
N VAL A 260 -39.28 23.07 -14.86
CA VAL A 260 -39.20 21.69 -15.37
C VAL A 260 -40.49 20.91 -15.11
N THR A 261 -41.06 20.99 -13.90
CA THR A 261 -42.26 20.21 -13.55
C THR A 261 -43.56 20.67 -14.23
N LYS A 262 -43.56 21.82 -14.93
CA LYS A 262 -44.64 22.19 -15.86
C LYS A 262 -44.67 21.29 -17.10
N CYS A 263 -43.53 20.74 -17.51
CA CYS A 263 -43.38 19.89 -18.70
C CYS A 263 -43.81 18.44 -18.42
N ARG A 264 -45.08 18.22 -18.05
CA ARG A 264 -45.60 16.94 -17.53
C ARG A 264 -45.55 15.72 -18.46
N ARG A 265 -45.17 15.88 -19.74
CA ARG A 265 -45.00 14.78 -20.71
C ARG A 265 -43.54 14.31 -20.87
N LEU A 266 -42.61 14.91 -20.14
CA LEU A 266 -41.18 14.65 -20.26
C LEU A 266 -40.81 13.20 -19.91
N LYS A 267 -40.01 12.59 -20.78
CA LYS A 267 -39.41 11.25 -20.69
C LYS A 267 -37.92 11.29 -20.38
N ALA A 268 -37.20 12.31 -20.86
CA ALA A 268 -35.79 12.51 -20.52
C ALA A 268 -35.48 13.96 -20.16
N ILE A 269 -34.60 14.14 -19.17
CA ILE A 269 -33.96 15.42 -18.90
C ILE A 269 -32.46 15.26 -18.61
N TRP A 270 -31.68 16.23 -19.07
CA TRP A 270 -30.27 16.39 -18.72
C TRP A 270 -30.05 17.79 -18.14
N LEU A 271 -29.60 17.86 -16.89
CA LEU A 271 -29.27 19.08 -16.15
C LEU A 271 -27.80 19.11 -15.70
N ASN A 272 -26.97 18.18 -16.16
CA ASN A 272 -25.57 18.03 -15.77
C ASN A 272 -24.78 19.34 -15.89
N ASP A 273 -23.75 19.49 -15.07
CA ASP A 273 -22.84 20.64 -14.99
C ASP A 273 -23.49 22.02 -14.71
N ASN A 274 -24.75 22.03 -14.25
CA ASN A 274 -25.40 23.21 -13.69
C ASN A 274 -25.14 23.31 -12.17
N ARG A 275 -24.79 24.51 -11.69
CA ARG A 275 -24.35 24.79 -10.30
C ARG A 275 -25.40 24.51 -9.23
N ALA A 276 -26.68 24.57 -9.57
CA ALA A 276 -27.78 24.32 -8.65
C ALA A 276 -27.80 22.88 -8.08
N LEU A 277 -27.27 21.90 -8.82
CA LEU A 277 -27.58 20.48 -8.57
C LEU A 277 -27.06 19.94 -7.23
N ARG A 278 -27.98 19.31 -6.49
CA ARG A 278 -27.74 18.50 -5.28
C ARG A 278 -28.76 17.36 -5.24
N ASP A 279 -28.43 16.27 -4.55
CA ASP A 279 -29.22 15.02 -4.54
C ASP A 279 -30.72 15.20 -4.26
N TRP A 280 -31.08 16.11 -3.35
CA TRP A 280 -32.48 16.37 -2.97
C TRP A 280 -33.34 16.92 -4.11
N ILE A 281 -32.74 17.60 -5.09
CA ILE A 281 -33.43 18.17 -6.25
C ILE A 281 -33.90 17.06 -7.19
N SER A 282 -33.06 16.03 -7.39
CA SER A 282 -33.40 14.88 -8.25
C SER A 282 -34.72 14.24 -7.82
N LYS A 283 -34.91 14.06 -6.49
CA LYS A 283 -36.14 13.52 -5.94
C LYS A 283 -37.35 14.40 -6.21
N LEU A 284 -37.25 15.72 -6.06
CA LEU A 284 -38.38 16.62 -6.31
C LEU A 284 -38.76 16.70 -7.79
N ILE A 285 -37.79 16.59 -8.71
CA ILE A 285 -38.05 16.48 -10.15
C ILE A 285 -38.73 15.14 -10.48
N LEU A 286 -38.30 14.04 -9.86
CA LEU A 286 -38.92 12.70 -10.03
C LEU A 286 -40.34 12.63 -9.45
N ASP A 287 -40.56 13.17 -8.26
CA ASP A 287 -41.88 13.27 -7.62
C ASP A 287 -42.83 14.19 -8.43
N GLY A 288 -42.28 15.22 -9.09
CA GLY A 288 -43.02 16.17 -9.94
C GLY A 288 -43.31 15.70 -11.37
N ILE A 289 -42.45 14.86 -11.96
CA ILE A 289 -42.62 14.26 -13.30
C ILE A 289 -42.62 12.73 -13.17
N PRO A 290 -43.72 12.11 -12.70
CA PRO A 290 -43.78 10.66 -12.50
C PRO A 290 -43.69 9.84 -13.81
N GLY A 291 -43.82 10.49 -14.98
CA GLY A 291 -43.64 9.86 -16.29
C GLY A 291 -42.20 9.75 -16.79
N LEU A 292 -41.24 10.40 -16.09
CA LEU A 292 -39.84 10.52 -16.49
C LEU A 292 -39.11 9.17 -16.44
N GLU A 293 -38.39 8.84 -17.52
CA GLU A 293 -37.67 7.57 -17.67
C GLU A 293 -36.14 7.74 -17.58
N ILE A 294 -35.61 8.91 -17.98
CA ILE A 294 -34.18 9.26 -17.88
C ILE A 294 -34.02 10.59 -17.13
N TYR A 295 -33.09 10.62 -16.18
CA TYR A 295 -32.63 11.83 -15.50
C TYR A 295 -31.11 11.83 -15.47
N ASN A 296 -30.46 12.84 -16.06
CA ASN A 296 -29.00 12.99 -16.08
C ASN A 296 -28.26 11.72 -16.56
N SER A 297 -28.77 11.08 -17.62
CA SER A 297 -28.29 9.80 -18.17
C SER A 297 -28.42 8.56 -17.26
N CYS A 298 -28.87 8.69 -16.01
CA CYS A 298 -29.40 7.58 -15.22
C CYS A 298 -30.84 7.26 -15.64
N PHE A 299 -31.24 5.99 -15.50
CA PHE A 299 -32.63 5.58 -15.58
C PHE A 299 -33.37 5.74 -14.25
N THR A 300 -34.65 6.12 -14.31
CA THR A 300 -35.52 6.24 -13.12
C THR A 300 -36.11 4.88 -12.72
N SER A 301 -36.89 4.80 -11.64
CA SER A 301 -37.70 3.60 -11.32
C SER A 301 -38.81 3.30 -12.34
N ASN A 302 -39.11 4.26 -13.23
CA ASN A 302 -40.27 4.26 -14.11
C ASN A 302 -39.89 4.08 -15.58
N PHE A 303 -38.60 3.81 -15.88
CA PHE A 303 -38.11 3.60 -17.24
C PHE A 303 -38.76 2.40 -17.93
N GLY A 304 -38.93 2.48 -19.24
CA GLY A 304 -39.69 1.51 -20.03
C GLY A 304 -39.34 1.59 -21.50
N GLU A 305 -40.35 1.59 -22.37
CA GLU A 305 -40.15 1.48 -23.81
C GLU A 305 -39.36 2.66 -24.41
N TRP A 306 -39.50 3.87 -23.86
CA TRP A 306 -38.82 5.05 -24.40
C TRP A 306 -37.33 5.04 -24.07
N ALA A 307 -36.95 4.79 -22.81
CA ALA A 307 -35.54 4.69 -22.43
C ALA A 307 -34.80 3.51 -23.09
N LEU A 308 -35.48 2.38 -23.28
CA LEU A 308 -34.93 1.24 -24.03
C LEU A 308 -34.78 1.58 -25.53
N GLY A 309 -35.74 2.28 -26.13
CA GLY A 309 -35.64 2.74 -27.52
C GLY A 309 -34.56 3.80 -27.74
N PHE A 310 -34.31 4.67 -26.76
CA PHE A 310 -33.18 5.61 -26.78
C PHE A 310 -31.83 4.86 -26.80
N CYS A 311 -31.59 3.95 -25.85
CA CYS A 311 -30.35 3.16 -25.84
C CYS A 311 -30.24 2.15 -27.00
N GLY A 312 -31.37 1.77 -27.62
CA GLY A 312 -31.42 1.02 -28.87
C GLY A 312 -31.24 1.85 -30.14
N SER A 313 -30.92 3.16 -30.03
CA SER A 313 -30.79 4.11 -31.16
C SER A 313 -32.04 4.26 -32.05
N ILE A 314 -33.22 3.97 -31.50
CA ILE A 314 -34.53 4.16 -32.17
C ILE A 314 -35.08 5.56 -31.92
N PHE A 315 -34.88 6.10 -30.71
CA PHE A 315 -35.33 7.45 -30.34
C PHE A 315 -34.15 8.40 -30.15
N GLY A 316 -34.31 9.64 -30.62
CA GLY A 316 -33.31 10.71 -30.59
C GLY A 316 -33.92 12.04 -31.05
N ALA A 317 -33.13 13.12 -31.16
CA ALA A 317 -33.64 14.45 -31.47
C ALA A 317 -34.46 14.53 -32.78
N ASP A 318 -34.02 13.85 -33.85
CA ASP A 318 -34.78 13.81 -35.12
C ASP A 318 -36.06 12.98 -35.04
N ASN A 319 -36.07 11.92 -34.22
CA ASN A 319 -37.17 10.98 -34.00
C ASN A 319 -37.47 10.80 -32.50
N PRO A 320 -38.17 11.74 -31.84
CA PRO A 320 -38.45 11.68 -30.39
C PRO A 320 -39.45 10.60 -29.96
N GLY A 321 -39.93 9.76 -30.88
CA GLY A 321 -40.97 8.75 -30.64
C GLY A 321 -42.39 9.30 -30.74
N CYS A 322 -43.40 8.42 -30.65
CA CYS A 322 -44.81 8.80 -30.74
C CYS A 322 -45.56 8.48 -29.44
N LEU A 323 -46.38 9.43 -28.97
CA LEU A 323 -47.14 9.31 -27.73
C LEU A 323 -48.34 8.33 -27.80
N SER A 324 -48.78 7.92 -28.99
CA SER A 324 -49.98 7.08 -29.17
C SER A 324 -49.69 5.61 -29.47
N GLU A 325 -48.63 5.29 -30.22
CA GLU A 325 -48.30 3.90 -30.61
C GLU A 325 -46.77 3.69 -30.65
N CYS A 326 -46.21 3.01 -29.63
CA CYS A 326 -44.84 2.49 -29.63
C CYS A 326 -44.77 0.95 -29.78
N SER A 327 -45.92 0.27 -29.70
CA SER A 327 -46.07 -1.19 -29.70
C SER A 327 -45.58 -1.85 -31.00
N GLY A 328 -44.32 -2.29 -30.98
CA GLY A 328 -43.64 -2.96 -32.10
C GLY A 328 -42.29 -2.34 -32.48
N SER A 329 -41.99 -1.12 -32.04
CA SER A 329 -40.76 -0.41 -32.43
C SER A 329 -39.48 -1.12 -31.96
N LEU A 330 -39.46 -1.52 -30.68
CA LEU A 330 -38.33 -2.20 -30.03
C LEU A 330 -37.96 -3.56 -30.65
N ALA A 331 -38.84 -4.18 -31.42
CA ALA A 331 -38.61 -5.50 -31.99
C ALA A 331 -37.46 -5.54 -33.03
N SER A 332 -37.00 -4.36 -33.47
CA SER A 332 -35.85 -4.18 -34.36
C SER A 332 -34.49 -4.11 -33.64
N ILE A 333 -34.46 -3.98 -32.30
CA ILE A 333 -33.22 -3.84 -31.53
C ILE A 333 -32.46 -5.18 -31.50
N THR A 334 -31.24 -5.19 -32.06
CA THR A 334 -30.30 -6.32 -31.98
C THR A 334 -29.21 -6.12 -30.93
N THR A 335 -28.84 -4.87 -30.66
CA THR A 335 -27.80 -4.45 -29.71
C THR A 335 -28.39 -3.43 -28.75
N LEU A 336 -28.18 -3.62 -27.44
CA LEU A 336 -28.71 -2.75 -26.41
C LEU A 336 -27.66 -2.51 -25.31
N ASP A 337 -27.18 -1.27 -25.22
CA ASP A 337 -26.23 -0.84 -24.19
C ASP A 337 -26.94 -0.14 -23.04
N LEU A 338 -27.04 -0.82 -21.90
CA LEU A 338 -27.57 -0.29 -20.65
C LEU A 338 -26.44 0.01 -19.64
N SER A 339 -25.18 0.05 -20.08
CA SER A 339 -24.04 0.25 -19.18
C SER A 339 -24.09 1.61 -18.48
N ASN A 340 -23.77 1.60 -17.19
CA ASN A 340 -23.75 2.78 -16.32
C ASN A 340 -25.08 3.59 -16.29
N ARG A 341 -26.22 2.99 -16.67
CA ARG A 341 -27.56 3.63 -16.61
C ARG A 341 -28.21 3.58 -15.22
N CYS A 342 -27.44 3.30 -14.18
CA CYS A 342 -27.87 3.34 -12.77
C CYS A 342 -28.99 2.32 -12.43
N VAL A 343 -29.10 1.24 -13.22
CA VAL A 343 -30.23 0.31 -13.21
C VAL A 343 -30.22 -0.58 -11.97
N ARG A 344 -31.38 -0.68 -11.31
CA ARG A 344 -31.60 -1.52 -10.10
C ARG A 344 -32.58 -2.67 -10.32
N CYS A 345 -33.44 -2.57 -11.33
CA CYS A 345 -34.32 -3.63 -11.82
C CYS A 345 -34.54 -3.44 -13.32
N LEU A 346 -34.82 -4.52 -14.06
CA LEU A 346 -35.20 -4.43 -15.47
C LEU A 346 -36.72 -4.24 -15.61
N PRO A 347 -37.20 -3.40 -16.55
CA PRO A 347 -38.61 -3.04 -16.66
C PRO A 347 -39.37 -4.13 -17.42
N LYS A 348 -40.71 -4.14 -17.33
CA LYS A 348 -41.55 -5.11 -18.07
C LYS A 348 -41.39 -5.05 -19.60
N ALA A 349 -40.96 -3.90 -20.12
CA ALA A 349 -40.61 -3.72 -21.53
C ALA A 349 -39.33 -4.48 -21.93
N PHE A 350 -38.44 -4.79 -20.99
CA PHE A 350 -37.29 -5.67 -21.22
C PHE A 350 -37.75 -7.13 -21.15
N SER A 351 -38.23 -7.66 -22.27
CA SER A 351 -38.65 -9.06 -22.38
C SER A 351 -38.48 -9.59 -23.81
N PRO A 352 -38.32 -10.91 -24.04
CA PRO A 352 -38.18 -11.47 -25.38
C PRO A 352 -39.40 -11.25 -26.30
N ILE A 353 -40.54 -10.84 -25.74
CA ILE A 353 -41.75 -10.50 -26.51
C ILE A 353 -41.60 -9.11 -27.16
N MET A 354 -40.95 -8.18 -26.47
CA MET A 354 -40.75 -6.79 -26.93
C MET A 354 -39.40 -6.60 -27.64
N LEU A 355 -38.40 -7.41 -27.28
CA LEU A 355 -37.03 -7.40 -27.80
C LEU A 355 -36.65 -8.79 -28.40
N PRO A 356 -37.44 -9.38 -29.32
CA PRO A 356 -37.19 -10.71 -29.87
C PRO A 356 -35.90 -10.84 -30.70
N SER A 357 -35.34 -9.74 -31.18
CA SER A 357 -34.13 -9.71 -32.03
C SER A 357 -32.83 -9.48 -31.24
N LEU A 358 -32.91 -9.30 -29.91
CA LEU A 358 -31.78 -8.91 -29.08
C LEU A 358 -30.72 -10.03 -29.00
N SER A 359 -29.52 -9.73 -29.49
CA SER A 359 -28.37 -10.64 -29.56
C SER A 359 -27.13 -10.11 -28.82
N HIS A 360 -27.01 -8.80 -28.61
CA HIS A 360 -25.91 -8.19 -27.87
C HIS A 360 -26.45 -7.30 -26.75
N LEU A 361 -26.01 -7.54 -25.51
CA LEU A 361 -26.48 -6.82 -24.32
C LEU A 361 -25.31 -6.39 -23.45
N ASN A 362 -25.27 -5.11 -23.06
CA ASN A 362 -24.36 -4.61 -22.03
C ASN A 362 -25.14 -4.14 -20.80
N ILE A 363 -24.76 -4.62 -19.62
CA ILE A 363 -25.35 -4.27 -18.31
C ILE A 363 -24.29 -3.89 -17.26
N ARG A 364 -23.03 -3.63 -17.65
CA ARG A 364 -21.94 -3.23 -16.76
C ARG A 364 -22.22 -1.94 -15.99
N GLY A 365 -21.66 -1.79 -14.80
CA GLY A 365 -21.80 -0.60 -13.94
C GLY A 365 -23.19 -0.43 -13.30
N ASN A 366 -24.06 -1.43 -13.37
CA ASN A 366 -25.41 -1.39 -12.79
C ASN A 366 -25.50 -2.18 -11.47
N GLN A 367 -26.40 -1.77 -10.59
CA GLN A 367 -26.57 -2.43 -9.28
C GLN A 367 -27.41 -3.71 -9.40
N LEU A 368 -28.50 -3.67 -10.19
CA LEU A 368 -29.47 -4.76 -10.37
C LEU A 368 -29.90 -5.46 -9.06
N ASP A 369 -29.92 -4.74 -7.95
CA ASP A 369 -30.05 -5.28 -6.59
C ASP A 369 -31.50 -5.54 -6.15
N GLN A 370 -32.48 -5.28 -7.02
CA GLN A 370 -33.91 -5.54 -6.79
C GLN A 370 -34.44 -6.75 -7.56
N ILE A 371 -33.58 -7.47 -8.30
CA ILE A 371 -33.87 -8.76 -8.93
C ILE A 371 -32.91 -9.81 -8.36
N SER A 372 -33.36 -11.05 -8.17
CA SER A 372 -32.45 -12.12 -7.71
C SER A 372 -31.54 -12.59 -8.84
N VAL A 373 -30.38 -13.16 -8.49
CA VAL A 373 -29.44 -13.71 -9.48
C VAL A 373 -30.10 -14.82 -10.31
N ASP A 374 -30.90 -15.68 -9.69
CA ASP A 374 -31.65 -16.74 -10.38
C ASP A 374 -32.74 -16.18 -11.31
N ASP A 375 -33.51 -15.18 -10.87
CA ASP A 375 -34.54 -14.53 -11.71
C ASP A 375 -33.90 -13.82 -12.91
N LEU A 376 -32.77 -13.13 -12.70
CA LEU A 376 -32.04 -12.43 -13.75
C LEU A 376 -31.40 -13.41 -14.74
N LEU A 377 -30.78 -14.49 -14.27
CA LEU A 377 -30.28 -15.57 -15.13
C LEU A 377 -31.42 -16.24 -15.92
N GLN A 378 -32.57 -16.49 -15.29
CA GLN A 378 -33.74 -17.06 -15.97
C GLN A 378 -34.31 -16.09 -17.04
N LEU A 379 -34.33 -14.79 -16.76
CA LEU A 379 -34.72 -13.76 -17.73
C LEU A 379 -33.74 -13.72 -18.91
N LEU A 380 -32.43 -13.62 -18.66
CA LEU A 380 -31.42 -13.61 -19.72
C LEU A 380 -31.43 -14.90 -20.57
N LYS A 381 -31.67 -16.06 -19.94
CA LYS A 381 -31.80 -17.37 -20.60
C LYS A 381 -33.02 -17.47 -21.53
N SER A 382 -33.99 -16.57 -21.41
CA SER A 382 -35.15 -16.49 -22.31
C SER A 382 -34.89 -15.69 -23.59
N PHE A 383 -33.74 -15.02 -23.70
CA PHE A 383 -33.27 -14.35 -24.93
C PHE A 383 -32.28 -15.23 -25.72
N THR A 384 -32.08 -14.90 -27.00
CA THR A 384 -31.09 -15.54 -27.89
C THR A 384 -29.77 -14.76 -27.95
N LEU A 385 -29.26 -14.34 -26.80
CA LEU A 385 -28.02 -13.57 -26.69
C LEU A 385 -26.81 -14.35 -27.25
N GLN A 386 -25.99 -13.65 -28.02
CA GLN A 386 -24.70 -14.06 -28.56
C GLN A 386 -23.53 -13.37 -27.83
N THR A 387 -23.74 -12.13 -27.36
CA THR A 387 -22.77 -11.38 -26.58
C THR A 387 -23.42 -10.83 -25.32
N LEU A 388 -22.74 -10.99 -24.19
CA LEU A 388 -23.09 -10.37 -22.92
C LEU A 388 -21.88 -9.62 -22.35
N GLU A 389 -22.08 -8.38 -21.95
CA GLU A 389 -21.17 -7.63 -21.11
C GLU A 389 -21.77 -7.39 -19.73
N VAL A 390 -21.05 -7.81 -18.69
CA VAL A 390 -21.50 -7.78 -17.30
C VAL A 390 -20.32 -7.64 -16.34
N ASP A 391 -20.57 -7.10 -15.16
CA ASP A 391 -19.58 -7.06 -14.10
C ASP A 391 -19.35 -8.46 -13.51
N ILE A 392 -18.09 -8.87 -13.38
CA ILE A 392 -17.68 -10.13 -12.75
C ILE A 392 -16.52 -9.81 -11.79
N PRO A 393 -16.68 -9.98 -10.46
CA PRO A 393 -17.93 -10.30 -9.76
C PRO A 393 -18.97 -9.18 -9.84
N GLY A 394 -20.24 -9.55 -9.97
CA GLY A 394 -21.35 -8.60 -10.17
C GLY A 394 -22.73 -9.26 -10.16
N PRO A 395 -23.72 -8.73 -10.90
CA PRO A 395 -25.13 -9.09 -10.75
C PRO A 395 -25.50 -10.51 -11.22
N LEU A 396 -24.60 -11.20 -11.92
CA LEU A 396 -24.74 -12.62 -12.32
C LEU A 396 -23.84 -13.57 -11.52
N GLY A 397 -23.26 -13.11 -10.41
CA GLY A 397 -22.35 -13.89 -9.56
C GLY A 397 -20.88 -13.54 -9.78
N ASN A 398 -19.99 -14.47 -9.40
CA ASN A 398 -18.53 -14.25 -9.32
C ASN A 398 -17.71 -15.20 -10.21
N SER A 399 -18.33 -15.84 -11.20
CA SER A 399 -17.69 -16.86 -12.03
C SER A 399 -18.22 -16.81 -13.47
N ALA A 400 -17.35 -16.41 -14.41
CA ALA A 400 -17.63 -16.44 -15.84
C ALA A 400 -18.07 -17.84 -16.32
N LEU A 401 -17.46 -18.90 -15.78
CA LEU A 401 -17.83 -20.28 -16.09
C LEU A 401 -19.28 -20.59 -15.69
N GLN A 402 -19.74 -20.14 -14.52
CA GLN A 402 -21.13 -20.35 -14.10
C GLN A 402 -22.12 -19.57 -14.97
N ILE A 403 -21.75 -18.35 -15.40
CA ILE A 403 -22.56 -17.55 -16.33
C ILE A 403 -22.69 -18.29 -17.68
N LEU A 404 -21.62 -18.88 -18.21
CA LEU A 404 -21.65 -19.67 -19.45
C LEU A 404 -22.42 -21.01 -19.29
N GLU A 405 -22.29 -21.70 -18.15
CA GLU A 405 -23.08 -22.90 -17.84
C GLU A 405 -24.60 -22.61 -17.82
N TYR A 406 -25.00 -21.46 -17.28
CA TYR A 406 -26.39 -21.03 -17.26
C TYR A 406 -26.87 -20.45 -18.59
N LEU A 407 -26.00 -19.79 -19.37
CA LEU A 407 -26.29 -19.12 -20.64
C LEU A 407 -25.47 -19.72 -21.82
N PRO A 408 -25.67 -21.01 -22.18
CA PRO A 408 -24.81 -21.75 -23.11
C PRO A 408 -24.91 -21.31 -24.59
N ASN A 409 -25.73 -20.30 -24.90
CA ASN A 409 -25.86 -19.72 -26.24
C ASN A 409 -24.90 -18.55 -26.51
N LEU A 410 -24.21 -18.07 -25.47
CA LEU A 410 -23.24 -16.97 -25.59
C LEU A 410 -22.00 -17.42 -26.37
N SER A 411 -21.74 -16.75 -27.50
CA SER A 411 -20.47 -16.88 -28.22
C SER A 411 -19.36 -16.06 -27.54
N PHE A 412 -19.71 -14.94 -26.90
CA PHE A 412 -18.79 -14.02 -26.22
C PHE A 412 -19.34 -13.54 -24.87
N LEU A 413 -18.47 -13.47 -23.86
CA LEU A 413 -18.72 -12.89 -22.55
C LEU A 413 -17.60 -11.89 -22.23
N ASN A 414 -17.96 -10.65 -21.91
CA ASN A 414 -17.01 -9.56 -21.63
C ASN A 414 -15.95 -9.32 -22.74
N GLY A 415 -16.26 -9.69 -23.99
CA GLY A 415 -15.38 -9.60 -25.14
C GLY A 415 -14.53 -10.86 -25.42
N ILE A 416 -14.35 -11.78 -24.46
CA ILE A 416 -13.66 -13.06 -24.70
C ILE A 416 -14.65 -14.11 -25.22
N SER A 417 -14.19 -14.98 -26.13
CA SER A 417 -14.98 -16.11 -26.63
C SER A 417 -15.21 -17.19 -25.57
N ALA A 418 -16.41 -17.77 -25.53
CA ALA A 418 -16.82 -18.79 -24.58
C ALA A 418 -15.92 -20.05 -24.55
N SER A 419 -15.33 -20.44 -25.69
CA SER A 419 -14.39 -21.57 -25.73
C SER A 419 -13.10 -21.24 -24.98
N VAL A 420 -12.51 -20.05 -25.19
CA VAL A 420 -11.28 -19.63 -24.51
C VAL A 420 -11.49 -19.57 -22.99
N ILE A 421 -12.65 -19.10 -22.53
CA ILE A 421 -12.99 -19.04 -21.10
C ILE A 421 -13.07 -20.46 -20.50
N THR A 422 -13.73 -21.40 -21.20
CA THR A 422 -13.89 -22.79 -20.74
C THR A 422 -12.61 -23.62 -20.85
N GLU A 423 -11.74 -23.36 -21.84
CA GLU A 423 -10.43 -24.01 -22.00
C GLU A 423 -9.38 -23.50 -20.99
N THR A 424 -9.37 -22.20 -20.69
CA THR A 424 -8.43 -21.60 -19.72
C THR A 424 -8.86 -21.78 -18.27
N GLY A 425 -10.14 -22.06 -18.02
CA GLY A 425 -10.69 -22.18 -16.67
C GLY A 425 -10.74 -20.85 -15.89
N LYS A 426 -10.60 -19.70 -16.57
CA LYS A 426 -10.62 -18.39 -15.92
C LYS A 426 -12.02 -18.07 -15.38
N HIS A 427 -12.11 -17.83 -14.07
CA HIS A 427 -13.34 -17.45 -13.39
C HIS A 427 -13.70 -15.95 -13.56
N VAL A 428 -12.72 -15.10 -13.89
CA VAL A 428 -12.89 -13.65 -14.08
C VAL A 428 -12.38 -13.27 -15.47
N ILE A 429 -12.95 -12.22 -16.07
CA ILE A 429 -12.63 -11.73 -17.41
C ILE A 429 -12.38 -10.23 -17.34
N ASP A 430 -11.11 -9.86 -17.12
CA ASP A 430 -10.67 -8.48 -16.89
C ASP A 430 -10.27 -7.73 -18.18
N SER A 431 -10.28 -8.40 -19.34
CA SER A 431 -9.78 -7.89 -20.64
C SER A 431 -10.58 -6.73 -21.26
N ALA A 432 -11.50 -6.13 -20.52
CA ALA A 432 -12.26 -4.94 -20.91
C ALA A 432 -12.64 -4.06 -19.69
N LEU A 433 -11.83 -4.08 -18.62
CA LEU A 433 -11.94 -3.08 -17.55
C LEU A 433 -11.45 -1.71 -18.03
N GLN A 434 -12.20 -0.66 -17.73
CA GLN A 434 -11.82 0.71 -18.09
C GLN A 434 -10.62 1.19 -17.26
N PRO A 435 -9.57 1.79 -17.87
CA PRO A 435 -8.42 2.31 -17.13
C PRO A 435 -8.82 3.37 -16.10
N ARG A 436 -8.37 3.22 -14.85
CA ARG A 436 -8.48 4.24 -13.80
C ARG A 436 -7.44 5.31 -14.05
N LEU A 437 -7.78 6.27 -14.88
CA LEU A 437 -6.93 7.44 -15.08
C LEU A 437 -7.02 8.36 -13.84
N PRO A 438 -5.94 9.08 -13.47
CA PRO A 438 -6.02 10.04 -12.38
C PRO A 438 -6.85 11.26 -12.80
N GLU A 439 -7.47 11.93 -11.84
CA GLU A 439 -8.16 13.20 -12.04
C GLU A 439 -7.38 14.30 -11.31
N TRP A 440 -7.23 15.46 -11.95
CA TRP A 440 -6.50 16.60 -11.39
C TRP A 440 -7.23 17.91 -11.64
N ALA A 441 -7.14 18.83 -10.69
CA ALA A 441 -7.68 20.18 -10.86
C ALA A 441 -6.69 21.05 -11.69
N PRO A 442 -7.17 21.96 -12.56
CA PRO A 442 -6.31 22.92 -13.26
C PRO A 442 -5.53 23.90 -12.36
N SER A 443 -5.77 23.87 -11.05
CA SER A 443 -5.05 24.63 -10.02
C SER A 443 -4.04 23.81 -9.22
N GLU A 444 -3.94 22.50 -9.46
CA GLU A 444 -3.04 21.61 -8.70
C GLU A 444 -1.59 21.72 -9.20
N PRO A 445 -0.57 21.86 -8.34
CA PRO A 445 0.82 21.96 -8.77
C PRO A 445 1.28 20.75 -9.60
N LEU A 446 2.16 20.96 -10.58
CA LEU A 446 2.66 19.89 -11.44
C LEU A 446 3.31 18.73 -10.66
N PRO A 447 4.13 18.94 -9.60
CA PRO A 447 4.65 17.85 -8.76
C PRO A 447 3.54 16.99 -8.15
N ASP A 448 2.48 17.63 -7.64
CA ASP A 448 1.39 16.96 -6.93
C ASP A 448 0.50 16.15 -7.92
N ARG A 449 0.32 16.64 -9.16
CA ARG A 449 -0.26 15.86 -10.27
C ARG A 449 0.57 14.65 -10.68
N VAL A 450 1.90 14.81 -10.78
CA VAL A 450 2.81 13.69 -11.06
C VAL A 450 2.77 12.63 -9.95
N ILE A 451 2.65 13.03 -8.68
CA ILE A 451 2.42 12.12 -7.55
C ILE A 451 1.08 11.37 -7.67
N GLY A 452 0.02 11.99 -8.19
CA GLY A 452 -1.23 11.30 -8.50
C GLY A 452 -1.11 10.31 -9.67
N ALA A 453 -0.37 10.67 -10.72
CA ALA A 453 -0.23 9.84 -11.92
C ALA A 453 0.74 8.67 -11.79
N MET A 454 1.77 8.77 -10.94
CA MET A 454 2.85 7.79 -10.91
C MET A 454 2.40 6.35 -10.63
N TRP A 455 1.32 6.13 -9.86
CA TRP A 455 0.88 4.79 -9.45
C TRP A 455 0.54 3.84 -10.60
N LEU A 456 0.14 4.38 -11.76
CA LEU A 456 -0.06 3.59 -12.99
C LEU A 456 1.26 3.05 -13.57
N TYR A 457 2.33 3.84 -13.49
CA TYR A 457 3.60 3.61 -14.18
C TYR A 457 4.68 2.98 -13.30
N LEU A 458 4.60 3.18 -11.98
CA LEU A 458 5.61 2.72 -11.04
C LEU A 458 5.83 1.21 -11.09
N MET A 459 7.05 0.81 -10.76
CA MET A 459 7.42 -0.53 -10.32
C MET A 459 8.28 -0.41 -9.05
N THR A 460 8.56 -1.55 -8.38
CA THR A 460 9.36 -1.57 -7.17
C THR A 460 10.39 -2.70 -7.16
N TYR A 461 11.49 -2.49 -6.44
CA TYR A 461 12.41 -3.53 -5.99
C TYR A 461 12.95 -3.20 -4.59
N ARG A 462 13.53 -4.20 -3.92
CA ARG A 462 14.30 -4.00 -2.70
C ARG A 462 15.78 -4.21 -3.01
N LEU A 463 16.63 -3.33 -2.46
CA LEU A 463 18.08 -3.53 -2.43
C LEU A 463 18.47 -3.87 -1.00
N ALA A 464 18.97 -5.09 -0.80
CA ALA A 464 19.67 -5.46 0.42
C ALA A 464 21.07 -4.83 0.39
N ASP A 465 21.31 -3.84 1.25
CA ASP A 465 22.61 -3.21 1.47
C ASP A 465 23.33 -3.97 2.61
N GLU A 466 24.59 -4.38 2.39
CA GLU A 466 25.39 -5.12 3.39
C GLU A 466 25.52 -4.33 4.72
N GLU A 467 25.45 -2.99 4.64
CA GLU A 467 25.55 -2.07 5.78
C GLU A 467 24.21 -1.75 6.44
N LYS A 468 23.05 -1.89 5.76
CA LYS A 468 21.76 -1.33 6.22
C LYS A 468 20.60 -2.30 6.03
N ILE A 469 20.22 -2.95 7.14
CA ILE A 469 19.06 -3.86 7.24
C ILE A 469 17.71 -3.11 7.21
N ASP A 470 17.70 -1.77 7.33
CA ASP A 470 16.50 -0.94 7.16
C ASP A 470 16.12 -0.81 5.67
N GLU A 471 15.79 -1.97 5.05
CA GLU A 471 15.36 -2.13 3.66
C GLU A 471 14.02 -1.44 3.37
N THR A 472 14.07 -0.13 3.19
CA THR A 472 13.01 0.58 2.46
C THR A 472 12.92 0.06 1.01
N PRO A 473 11.73 0.05 0.39
CA PRO A 473 11.57 -0.23 -1.04
C PRO A 473 12.17 0.90 -1.90
N VAL A 474 12.69 0.55 -3.06
CA VAL A 474 12.96 1.52 -4.15
C VAL A 474 11.76 1.48 -5.08
N TRP A 475 11.18 2.65 -5.34
CA TRP A 475 10.16 2.84 -6.36
C TRP A 475 10.83 3.43 -7.60
N TYR A 476 10.42 3.00 -8.79
CA TYR A 476 11.00 3.50 -10.04
C TYR A 476 9.97 3.59 -11.16
N VAL A 477 10.23 4.52 -12.06
CA VAL A 477 9.52 4.71 -13.34
C VAL A 477 10.48 4.25 -14.44
N MET A 478 9.97 3.47 -15.41
CA MET A 478 10.75 3.07 -16.57
C MET A 478 10.87 4.20 -17.59
N ASP A 479 11.73 4.06 -18.59
CA ASP A 479 11.74 4.94 -19.77
C ASP A 479 10.39 4.93 -20.55
N GLU A 480 10.32 5.72 -21.62
CA GLU A 480 9.13 5.84 -22.47
C GLU A 480 8.68 4.51 -23.09
N LEU A 481 9.61 3.58 -23.36
CA LEU A 481 9.31 2.27 -23.95
C LEU A 481 8.72 1.33 -22.90
N GLY A 482 9.38 1.21 -21.74
CA GLY A 482 8.87 0.41 -20.64
C GLY A 482 7.53 0.92 -20.10
N SER A 483 7.35 2.24 -20.07
CA SER A 483 6.13 2.88 -19.56
C SER A 483 4.94 2.81 -20.52
N ALA A 484 5.16 2.47 -21.80
CA ALA A 484 4.10 2.19 -22.78
C ALA A 484 3.62 0.72 -22.77
N LEU A 485 4.23 -0.17 -21.97
CA LEU A 485 3.79 -1.55 -21.79
C LEU A 485 2.54 -1.61 -20.89
N ARG A 486 1.36 -1.63 -21.51
CA ARG A 486 0.06 -1.75 -20.84
C ARG A 486 -0.21 -3.17 -20.32
N HIS A 487 -1.27 -3.30 -19.53
CA HIS A 487 -1.72 -4.57 -18.96
C HIS A 487 -2.28 -5.50 -20.03
N SER A 488 -1.98 -6.80 -19.94
CA SER A 488 -2.83 -7.84 -20.49
C SER A 488 -2.84 -9.06 -19.57
N ASP A 489 -4.03 -9.65 -19.46
CA ASP A 489 -4.30 -10.91 -18.76
C ASP A 489 -3.93 -12.15 -19.63
N ASP A 490 -3.60 -11.90 -20.90
CA ASP A 490 -2.90 -12.79 -21.84
C ASP A 490 -1.73 -12.00 -22.47
N ALA A 491 -0.64 -11.88 -21.73
CA ALA A 491 0.50 -11.05 -22.08
C ALA A 491 1.41 -11.71 -23.12
N ASN A 492 1.82 -10.94 -24.13
CA ASN A 492 2.80 -11.37 -25.13
C ASN A 492 4.25 -11.00 -24.76
N PHE A 493 4.48 -10.11 -23.80
CA PHE A 493 5.79 -9.78 -23.24
C PHE A 493 5.89 -10.03 -21.73
N ARG A 494 7.13 -10.24 -21.24
CA ARG A 494 7.48 -10.12 -19.82
C ARG A 494 8.55 -9.06 -19.61
N VAL A 495 8.42 -8.32 -18.51
CA VAL A 495 9.43 -7.38 -18.01
C VAL A 495 9.81 -7.73 -16.57
N ALA A 496 11.07 -7.56 -16.20
CA ALA A 496 11.55 -7.74 -14.83
C ALA A 496 12.67 -6.72 -14.49
N PRO A 497 12.78 -6.26 -13.22
CA PRO A 497 13.95 -5.51 -12.78
C PRO A 497 15.20 -6.41 -12.80
N PHE A 498 16.34 -5.86 -13.20
CA PHE A 498 17.62 -6.55 -13.26
C PHE A 498 18.76 -5.63 -12.80
N LEU A 499 19.53 -6.09 -11.82
CA LEU A 499 20.65 -5.33 -11.24
C LEU A 499 21.98 -5.83 -11.83
N PHE A 500 22.56 -5.07 -12.75
CA PHE A 500 23.80 -5.45 -13.42
C PHE A 500 25.02 -4.95 -12.65
N MET A 501 25.93 -5.86 -12.30
CA MET A 501 27.16 -5.61 -11.54
C MET A 501 28.40 -5.87 -12.42
N PRO A 502 28.85 -4.92 -13.26
CA PRO A 502 29.95 -5.12 -14.20
C PRO A 502 31.29 -5.56 -13.55
N ASP A 503 31.61 -5.04 -12.37
CA ASP A 503 32.82 -5.43 -11.61
C ASP A 503 32.58 -6.64 -10.67
N GLY A 504 31.42 -7.30 -10.77
CA GLY A 504 31.03 -8.38 -9.87
C GLY A 504 30.70 -7.93 -8.44
N LYS A 505 30.34 -6.66 -8.24
CA LYS A 505 30.09 -6.05 -6.92
C LYS A 505 28.86 -5.14 -6.91
N LEU A 506 28.16 -5.10 -5.78
CA LEU A 506 27.04 -4.17 -5.53
C LEU A 506 27.44 -2.69 -5.69
N ALA A 507 28.67 -2.32 -5.31
CA ALA A 507 29.20 -0.96 -5.49
C ALA A 507 29.43 -0.54 -6.97
N SER A 508 29.33 -1.48 -7.92
CA SER A 508 29.35 -1.20 -9.36
C SER A 508 27.94 -1.26 -10.00
N ALA A 509 26.90 -1.52 -9.21
CA ALA A 509 25.61 -1.93 -9.71
C ALA A 509 24.84 -0.82 -10.45
N VAL A 510 24.21 -1.20 -11.56
CA VAL A 510 23.30 -0.37 -12.34
C VAL A 510 21.96 -1.11 -12.46
N SER A 511 20.87 -0.44 -12.08
CA SER A 511 19.51 -0.97 -12.22
C SER A 511 19.01 -0.77 -13.65
N PHE A 512 18.46 -1.83 -14.24
CA PHE A 512 17.72 -1.81 -15.49
C PHE A 512 16.40 -2.55 -15.32
N SER A 513 15.50 -2.41 -16.29
CA SER A 513 14.47 -3.41 -16.58
C SER A 513 14.84 -4.19 -17.83
N VAL A 514 14.56 -5.49 -17.85
CA VAL A 514 14.80 -6.37 -19.00
C VAL A 514 13.46 -6.86 -19.55
N LEU A 515 13.29 -6.76 -20.86
CA LEU A 515 12.03 -6.99 -21.58
C LEU A 515 12.23 -8.05 -22.68
N TRP A 516 11.33 -9.03 -22.80
CA TRP A 516 11.39 -10.06 -23.86
C TRP A 516 10.00 -10.61 -24.23
N PRO A 517 9.79 -11.04 -25.50
CA PRO A 517 8.55 -11.66 -25.94
C PRO A 517 8.44 -13.09 -25.37
N ILE A 518 7.28 -13.41 -24.81
CA ILE A 518 6.93 -14.74 -24.28
C ILE A 518 5.89 -15.47 -25.16
N GLN A 519 5.41 -14.80 -26.20
CA GLN A 519 4.61 -15.36 -27.31
C GLN A 519 5.24 -14.91 -28.64
N ASP A 520 4.74 -15.44 -29.76
CA ASP A 520 5.05 -14.89 -31.09
C ASP A 520 4.24 -13.59 -31.29
N VAL A 521 4.82 -12.56 -31.91
CA VAL A 521 4.23 -11.22 -32.07
C VAL A 521 4.49 -10.68 -33.48
N HIS A 522 3.47 -10.10 -34.11
CA HIS A 522 3.48 -9.57 -35.47
C HIS A 522 3.43 -8.03 -35.52
N HIS A 523 3.88 -7.45 -36.64
CA HIS A 523 3.84 -6.01 -36.89
C HIS A 523 2.44 -5.41 -36.62
N GLY A 524 2.40 -4.38 -35.77
CA GLY A 524 1.19 -3.64 -35.41
C GLY A 524 0.42 -4.20 -34.20
N GLU A 525 0.82 -5.35 -33.66
CA GLU A 525 0.23 -5.89 -32.43
C GLU A 525 0.69 -5.13 -31.18
N GLU A 526 -0.20 -4.99 -30.19
CA GLU A 526 0.11 -4.31 -28.92
C GLU A 526 0.99 -5.20 -28.03
N CYS A 527 2.10 -4.64 -27.58
CA CYS A 527 3.08 -5.28 -26.70
C CYS A 527 2.65 -5.04 -25.25
N THR A 528 2.23 -6.11 -24.57
CA THR A 528 1.55 -6.06 -23.27
C THR A 528 2.20 -6.98 -22.24
N ARG A 529 2.00 -6.65 -20.95
CA ARG A 529 2.57 -7.38 -19.80
C ARG A 529 1.49 -7.65 -18.74
N ASP A 530 1.61 -8.75 -18.00
CA ASP A 530 0.78 -8.95 -16.81
C ASP A 530 1.35 -8.12 -15.65
N PHE A 531 0.61 -7.09 -15.21
CA PHE A 531 0.96 -6.25 -14.05
C PHE A 531 0.98 -7.03 -12.73
N LEU A 532 0.27 -8.15 -12.68
CA LEU A 532 0.09 -9.01 -11.51
C LEU A 532 0.61 -10.43 -11.77
N PHE A 533 1.69 -10.55 -12.55
CA PHE A 533 2.28 -11.84 -12.92
C PHE A 533 2.59 -12.72 -11.69
N GLY A 534 1.98 -13.92 -11.65
CA GLY A 534 2.12 -14.87 -10.53
C GLY A 534 1.21 -14.60 -9.32
N ILE A 535 0.26 -13.66 -9.44
CA ILE A 535 -0.76 -13.33 -8.45
C ILE A 535 -2.13 -13.78 -8.98
N GLY A 536 -2.73 -14.78 -8.32
CA GLY A 536 -4.09 -15.25 -8.58
C GLY A 536 -5.10 -14.75 -7.53
N GLU A 537 -6.32 -15.28 -7.58
CA GLU A 537 -7.36 -14.92 -6.60
C GLU A 537 -7.10 -15.45 -5.18
N ASP A 538 -6.19 -16.43 -5.03
CA ASP A 538 -5.62 -16.82 -3.73
C ASP A 538 -4.94 -15.64 -3.01
N LYS A 539 -4.53 -14.62 -3.77
CA LYS A 539 -3.90 -13.37 -3.31
C LYS A 539 -4.72 -12.13 -3.68
N GLN A 540 -6.01 -12.30 -4.01
CA GLN A 540 -6.99 -11.26 -4.34
C GLN A 540 -6.64 -10.45 -5.62
N ARG A 541 -6.28 -11.12 -6.74
CA ARG A 541 -5.92 -10.47 -8.03
C ARG A 541 -6.96 -9.42 -8.48
N SER A 542 -8.25 -9.76 -8.54
CA SER A 542 -9.33 -8.85 -8.92
C SER A 542 -9.35 -7.56 -8.08
N ALA A 543 -9.10 -7.67 -6.77
CA ALA A 543 -9.05 -6.53 -5.86
C ALA A 543 -7.75 -5.71 -5.99
N ARG A 544 -6.66 -6.31 -6.51
CA ARG A 544 -5.42 -5.58 -6.82
C ARG A 544 -5.49 -4.85 -8.16
N LEU A 545 -6.25 -5.36 -9.14
CA LEU A 545 -6.50 -4.66 -10.42
C LEU A 545 -7.18 -3.30 -10.24
N THR A 546 -7.95 -3.13 -9.15
CA THR A 546 -8.53 -1.84 -8.72
C THR A 546 -7.53 -0.68 -8.70
N ALA A 547 -6.22 -0.92 -8.55
CA ALA A 547 -5.20 0.13 -8.61
C ALA A 547 -5.01 0.78 -9.99
N TRP A 548 -5.32 0.07 -11.07
CA TRP A 548 -5.18 0.54 -12.46
C TRP A 548 -6.50 0.64 -13.20
N PHE A 549 -7.58 0.08 -12.64
CA PHE A 549 -8.85 -0.12 -13.35
C PHE A 549 -10.08 0.27 -12.52
N HIS A 550 -11.14 0.62 -13.25
CA HIS A 550 -12.50 0.71 -12.70
C HIS A 550 -13.08 -0.70 -12.55
N THR A 551 -12.98 -1.22 -11.34
CA THR A 551 -13.55 -2.51 -10.92
C THR A 551 -14.91 -2.32 -10.24
N PRO A 552 -15.82 -3.32 -10.22
CA PRO A 552 -17.21 -3.14 -9.76
C PRO A 552 -17.35 -2.70 -8.28
N GLU A 553 -17.53 -1.40 -8.03
CA GLU A 553 -17.54 -0.81 -6.68
C GLU A 553 -18.60 -1.47 -5.76
N ASN A 554 -19.77 -1.78 -6.33
CA ASN A 554 -20.89 -2.41 -5.64
C ASN A 554 -20.52 -3.77 -5.01
N TYR A 555 -19.65 -4.57 -5.64
CA TYR A 555 -19.21 -5.86 -5.09
C TYR A 555 -18.41 -5.65 -3.79
N PHE A 556 -17.44 -4.74 -3.81
CA PHE A 556 -16.62 -4.42 -2.64
C PHE A 556 -17.46 -3.83 -1.51
N ILE A 557 -18.39 -2.94 -1.83
CA ILE A 557 -19.37 -2.39 -0.87
C ILE A 557 -20.20 -3.51 -0.22
N GLN A 558 -20.60 -4.55 -0.97
CA GLN A 558 -21.29 -5.72 -0.40
C GLN A 558 -20.37 -6.56 0.49
N GLU A 559 -19.12 -6.82 0.10
CA GLU A 559 -18.15 -7.54 0.92
C GLU A 559 -17.87 -6.83 2.25
N PHE A 560 -17.74 -5.50 2.22
CA PHE A 560 -17.63 -4.70 3.44
C PHE A 560 -18.89 -4.80 4.31
N LYS A 561 -20.09 -4.72 3.73
CA LYS A 561 -21.36 -4.88 4.47
C LYS A 561 -21.49 -6.27 5.12
N LYS A 562 -21.11 -7.35 4.43
CA LYS A 562 -21.02 -8.71 5.00
C LYS A 562 -20.05 -8.76 6.18
N TYR A 563 -18.87 -8.16 6.03
CA TYR A 563 -17.85 -8.10 7.08
C TYR A 563 -18.31 -7.30 8.31
N GLN A 564 -18.99 -6.16 8.13
CA GLN A 564 -19.60 -5.42 9.24
C GLN A 564 -20.59 -6.28 10.04
N GLN A 565 -21.46 -7.04 9.35
CA GLN A 565 -22.43 -7.95 9.98
C GLN A 565 -21.74 -9.07 10.78
N GLN A 566 -20.64 -9.62 10.27
CA GLN A 566 -19.83 -10.65 10.95
C GLN A 566 -19.11 -10.14 12.22
N LEU A 567 -18.86 -8.83 12.32
CA LEU A 567 -18.29 -8.20 13.51
C LEU A 567 -19.35 -7.79 14.54
N ALA A 568 -20.54 -7.37 14.08
CA ALA A 568 -21.61 -6.87 14.95
C ALA A 568 -22.20 -7.91 15.92
N SER A 569 -21.98 -9.20 15.69
CA SER A 569 -22.45 -10.31 16.53
C SER A 569 -21.51 -10.70 17.68
N ARG A 570 -20.37 -10.00 17.84
CA ARG A 570 -19.28 -10.37 18.75
C ARG A 570 -19.30 -9.54 20.04
N SER A 571 -19.12 -10.21 21.17
CA SER A 571 -18.96 -9.57 22.48
C SER A 571 -18.03 -10.40 23.37
N LEU A 572 -17.31 -9.73 24.27
CA LEU A 572 -16.46 -10.40 25.25
C LEU A 572 -17.31 -11.23 26.24
N PRO A 573 -16.89 -12.45 26.59
CA PRO A 573 -17.42 -13.17 27.74
C PRO A 573 -17.27 -12.35 29.03
N ALA A 574 -18.16 -12.54 29.99
CA ALA A 574 -18.05 -11.87 31.29
C ALA A 574 -16.72 -12.27 31.99
N PRO A 575 -15.99 -11.32 32.62
CA PRO A 575 -14.73 -11.62 33.30
C PRO A 575 -14.89 -12.69 34.39
N LYS A 576 -13.97 -13.66 34.43
CA LYS A 576 -13.82 -14.57 35.58
C LYS A 576 -13.28 -13.77 36.79
N GLU A 577 -13.74 -14.09 38.00
CA GLU A 577 -13.16 -13.50 39.22
C GLU A 577 -11.66 -13.82 39.33
N ALA A 578 -10.87 -12.80 39.68
CA ALA A 578 -9.42 -12.90 39.71
C ALA A 578 -8.91 -13.62 40.98
N LEU A 579 -8.72 -14.94 40.89
CA LEU A 579 -7.95 -15.70 41.87
C LEU A 579 -6.53 -15.11 42.00
N ILE A 580 -6.24 -14.53 43.16
CA ILE A 580 -4.97 -13.84 43.45
C ILE A 580 -3.80 -14.83 43.31
N THR A 581 -2.97 -14.63 42.27
CA THR A 581 -1.68 -15.31 42.15
C THR A 581 -0.76 -14.87 43.29
N ARG A 582 -0.18 -15.86 43.99
CA ARG A 582 0.68 -15.63 45.16
C ARG A 582 2.15 -15.46 44.73
N SER A 583 2.97 -14.98 45.66
CA SER A 583 4.44 -15.00 45.55
C SER A 583 4.94 -16.39 45.14
N ILE A 584 5.90 -16.44 44.21
CA ILE A 584 6.54 -17.70 43.79
C ILE A 584 7.68 -18.14 44.72
N LEU A 585 8.12 -17.27 45.65
CA LEU A 585 9.06 -17.66 46.72
C LEU A 585 8.53 -18.84 47.53
N GLN A 586 9.39 -19.83 47.74
CA GLN A 586 9.12 -20.97 48.61
C GLN A 586 9.11 -20.53 50.10
N HIS A 587 8.50 -21.36 50.96
CA HIS A 587 8.24 -21.02 52.37
C HIS A 587 9.51 -20.92 53.24
N ASP A 588 10.64 -21.42 52.75
CA ASP A 588 11.99 -21.30 53.33
C ASP A 588 12.63 -19.91 53.13
N GLY A 589 12.17 -19.14 52.14
CA GLY A 589 12.67 -17.79 51.86
C GLY A 589 13.96 -17.73 51.05
N HIS A 590 14.33 -18.78 50.31
CA HIS A 590 15.45 -18.72 49.36
C HIS A 590 15.26 -17.62 48.29
N SER A 591 16.38 -17.12 47.77
CA SER A 591 16.38 -16.10 46.70
C SER A 591 16.28 -16.75 45.32
N LEU A 592 15.51 -16.13 44.43
CA LEU A 592 15.24 -16.61 43.09
C LEU A 592 16.43 -16.31 42.17
N GLN A 593 16.89 -17.32 41.44
CA GLN A 593 17.95 -17.19 40.46
C GLN A 593 17.37 -16.64 39.14
N VAL A 594 18.05 -15.65 38.56
CA VAL A 594 17.61 -14.94 37.35
C VAL A 594 18.70 -14.99 36.30
N TYR A 595 18.40 -15.56 35.14
CA TYR A 595 19.23 -15.42 33.94
C TYR A 595 18.70 -14.25 33.10
N THR A 596 19.60 -13.43 32.56
CA THR A 596 19.24 -12.37 31.59
C THR A 596 20.34 -12.13 30.57
N ASP A 597 19.95 -11.61 29.41
CA ASP A 597 20.84 -11.07 28.36
C ASP A 597 20.65 -9.54 28.17
N ILE A 598 19.84 -8.91 29.04
CA ILE A 598 19.47 -7.50 28.92
C ILE A 598 20.34 -6.68 29.91
N PRO A 599 21.29 -5.84 29.44
CA PRO A 599 22.22 -5.16 30.33
C PRO A 599 21.55 -4.26 31.38
N HIS A 600 20.42 -3.62 31.08
CA HIS A 600 19.68 -2.82 32.06
C HIS A 600 19.01 -3.66 33.17
N VAL A 601 18.78 -4.96 32.95
CA VAL A 601 18.30 -5.87 34.00
C VAL A 601 19.46 -6.26 34.89
N GLU A 602 20.61 -6.58 34.31
CA GLU A 602 21.85 -6.88 35.04
C GLU A 602 22.33 -5.68 35.90
N GLU A 603 22.25 -4.46 35.36
CA GLU A 603 22.64 -3.21 36.06
C GLU A 603 21.69 -2.83 37.21
N PHE A 604 20.36 -2.99 37.02
CA PHE A 604 19.36 -2.40 37.92
C PHE A 604 18.52 -3.41 38.75
N LEU A 605 18.63 -4.72 38.52
CA LEU A 605 17.96 -5.74 39.36
C LEU A 605 18.76 -6.01 40.65
N THR A 606 18.80 -5.01 41.53
CA THR A 606 19.59 -5.00 42.77
C THR A 606 18.85 -5.51 44.02
N HIS A 607 17.57 -5.90 43.89
CA HIS A 607 16.75 -6.32 45.02
C HIS A 607 17.16 -7.71 45.58
N PRO A 608 17.48 -7.83 46.89
CA PRO A 608 18.22 -8.98 47.46
C PRO A 608 17.49 -10.33 47.52
N LYS A 609 16.32 -10.47 46.88
CA LYS A 609 15.67 -11.78 46.66
C LYS A 609 15.80 -12.28 45.22
N PHE A 610 16.47 -11.53 44.36
CA PHE A 610 16.85 -11.93 43.02
C PHE A 610 18.37 -11.99 42.95
N VAL A 611 18.92 -13.08 42.42
CA VAL A 611 20.35 -13.30 42.26
C VAL A 611 20.61 -13.60 40.80
N LEU A 612 21.52 -12.87 40.17
CA LEU A 612 21.86 -13.08 38.76
C LEU A 612 22.72 -14.35 38.61
N THR A 613 22.38 -15.18 37.63
CA THR A 613 23.15 -16.38 37.24
C THR A 613 23.52 -16.33 35.76
N THR A 614 24.75 -16.74 35.45
CA THR A 614 25.26 -16.82 34.08
C THR A 614 24.85 -18.12 33.36
N ASN A 615 24.23 -19.07 34.06
CA ASN A 615 23.77 -20.34 33.49
C ASN A 615 22.23 -20.40 33.50
N PRO A 616 21.56 -20.42 32.33
CA PRO A 616 20.10 -20.51 32.25
C PRO A 616 19.50 -21.71 33.00
N LYS A 617 20.20 -22.84 33.09
CA LYS A 617 19.73 -24.07 33.73
C LYS A 617 19.59 -23.98 35.26
N ASP A 618 20.31 -23.03 35.85
CA ASP A 618 20.34 -22.82 37.31
C ASP A 618 19.37 -21.69 37.72
N ALA A 619 18.56 -21.17 36.80
CA ALA A 619 17.66 -20.04 37.01
C ALA A 619 16.22 -20.47 37.32
N ASP A 620 15.58 -19.82 38.29
CA ASP A 620 14.12 -19.88 38.48
C ASP A 620 13.39 -19.04 37.41
N ILE A 621 14.03 -17.96 36.94
CA ILE A 621 13.47 -16.98 36.00
C ILE A 621 14.43 -16.77 34.82
N ILE A 622 13.93 -16.97 33.60
CA ILE A 622 14.57 -16.63 32.34
C ILE A 622 13.99 -15.28 31.85
N TRP A 623 14.79 -14.22 31.94
CA TRP A 623 14.40 -12.87 31.50
C TRP A 623 15.26 -12.42 30.32
N THR A 624 14.87 -12.81 29.11
CA THR A 624 15.66 -12.72 27.89
C THR A 624 15.01 -11.80 26.85
N SER A 625 15.80 -11.19 25.99
CA SER A 625 15.35 -10.48 24.79
C SER A 625 15.25 -11.42 23.56
N MET A 626 15.71 -12.67 23.66
CA MET A 626 15.49 -13.73 22.67
C MET A 626 14.10 -14.34 22.78
N GLN A 627 13.48 -14.70 21.66
CA GLN A 627 12.28 -15.54 21.67
C GLN A 627 12.60 -16.94 22.24
N VAL A 628 11.84 -17.39 23.24
CA VAL A 628 12.04 -18.70 23.91
C VAL A 628 11.25 -19.79 23.19
N ASP A 629 11.69 -20.13 21.98
CA ASP A 629 11.13 -21.20 21.16
C ASP A 629 11.59 -22.62 21.61
N PRO A 630 11.06 -23.71 21.02
CA PRO A 630 11.46 -25.09 21.37
C PRO A 630 12.91 -25.45 21.08
N GLU A 631 13.58 -24.79 20.12
CA GLU A 631 15.01 -24.98 19.85
C GLU A 631 15.87 -24.26 20.89
N VAL A 632 15.51 -23.04 21.26
CA VAL A 632 16.12 -22.24 22.34
C VAL A 632 15.97 -22.97 23.68
N LYS A 633 14.77 -23.44 24.04
CA LYS A 633 14.55 -24.28 25.23
C LYS A 633 15.48 -25.50 25.23
N LYS A 634 15.62 -26.18 24.09
CA LYS A 634 16.45 -27.39 23.95
C LYS A 634 17.95 -27.10 23.95
N ALA A 635 18.39 -25.95 23.44
CA ALA A 635 19.78 -25.54 23.41
C ALA A 635 20.31 -25.18 24.81
N PHE A 636 19.49 -24.48 25.59
CA PHE A 636 19.81 -24.10 26.98
C PHE A 636 19.34 -25.12 28.03
N GLU A 637 18.72 -26.24 27.61
CA GLU A 637 18.11 -27.29 28.47
C GLU A 637 17.07 -26.76 29.47
N LEU A 638 16.32 -25.73 29.08
CA LEU A 638 15.20 -25.18 29.84
C LEU A 638 14.06 -26.19 29.95
N THR A 639 13.39 -26.19 31.10
CA THR A 639 12.23 -27.03 31.41
C THR A 639 11.00 -26.16 31.66
N ASP A 640 9.81 -26.72 31.52
CA ASP A 640 8.53 -26.01 31.80
C ASP A 640 8.27 -25.73 33.30
N LEU A 641 9.30 -25.85 34.15
CA LEU A 641 9.32 -25.35 35.52
C LEU A 641 9.90 -23.93 35.62
N HIS A 642 10.71 -23.50 34.65
CA HIS A 642 11.32 -22.17 34.64
C HIS A 642 10.25 -21.12 34.32
N TYR A 643 10.27 -19.99 35.03
CA TYR A 643 9.47 -18.83 34.64
C TYR A 643 10.12 -18.14 33.43
N THR A 644 9.32 -17.69 32.47
CA THR A 644 9.80 -16.97 31.27
C THR A 644 9.17 -15.59 31.19
N ASN A 645 9.94 -14.60 30.72
CA ASN A 645 9.46 -13.22 30.52
C ASN A 645 8.57 -13.02 29.26
N GLN A 646 7.97 -14.10 28.74
CA GLN A 646 7.17 -14.21 27.51
C GLN A 646 5.97 -15.13 27.72
N PHE A 647 4.90 -14.90 26.95
CA PHE A 647 3.75 -15.80 26.82
C PHE A 647 3.83 -16.67 25.55
N PRO A 648 3.30 -17.90 25.54
CA PRO A 648 3.08 -18.62 24.29
C PRO A 648 2.07 -17.85 23.43
N PHE A 649 2.23 -17.91 22.11
CA PHE A 649 1.37 -17.23 21.13
C PHE A 649 1.30 -15.69 21.25
N GLU A 650 2.22 -15.05 21.99
CA GLU A 650 2.33 -13.60 22.23
C GLU A 650 2.32 -12.72 20.97
N ALA A 651 2.63 -13.29 19.80
CA ALA A 651 2.42 -12.68 18.49
C ALA A 651 0.99 -12.12 18.30
N CYS A 652 -0.03 -12.68 18.97
CA CYS A 652 -1.40 -12.17 18.94
C CYS A 652 -1.59 -10.77 19.55
N LEU A 653 -0.64 -10.31 20.38
CA LEU A 653 -0.60 -8.95 20.91
C LEU A 653 0.38 -8.06 20.13
N VAL A 654 1.55 -8.57 19.77
CA VAL A 654 2.67 -7.70 19.32
C VAL A 654 2.83 -7.61 17.80
N MET A 655 2.18 -8.49 17.03
CA MET A 655 2.12 -8.39 15.56
C MET A 655 0.88 -7.60 15.16
N LYS A 656 1.06 -6.50 14.42
CA LYS A 656 0.01 -5.49 14.19
C LYS A 656 -1.28 -6.05 13.58
N HIS A 657 -1.17 -7.04 12.68
CA HIS A 657 -2.32 -7.70 12.06
C HIS A 657 -3.04 -8.64 13.03
N HIS A 658 -2.31 -9.48 13.79
CA HIS A 658 -2.94 -10.37 14.75
C HIS A 658 -3.52 -9.61 15.96
N LEU A 659 -2.94 -8.47 16.37
CA LEU A 659 -3.51 -7.60 17.40
C LEU A 659 -4.90 -7.12 16.99
N ALA A 660 -5.02 -6.55 15.79
CA ALA A 660 -6.30 -6.14 15.23
C ALA A 660 -7.25 -7.35 15.10
N GLU A 661 -6.80 -8.45 14.49
CA GLU A 661 -7.59 -9.67 14.31
C GLU A 661 -8.14 -10.22 15.65
N THR A 662 -7.33 -10.20 16.70
CA THR A 662 -7.68 -10.68 18.06
C THR A 662 -8.76 -9.82 18.69
N ILE A 663 -8.59 -8.50 18.66
CA ILE A 663 -9.58 -7.55 19.20
C ILE A 663 -10.89 -7.63 18.40
N LEU A 664 -10.81 -7.68 17.06
CA LEU A 664 -11.97 -7.80 16.17
C LEU A 664 -12.67 -9.18 16.33
N LYS A 665 -11.95 -10.25 16.71
CA LYS A 665 -12.54 -11.55 17.12
C LYS A 665 -13.24 -11.49 18.47
N ALA A 666 -12.69 -10.79 19.45
CA ALA A 666 -13.26 -10.68 20.79
C ALA A 666 -14.44 -9.70 20.92
N GLN A 667 -14.37 -8.54 20.25
CA GLN A 667 -15.21 -7.37 20.53
C GLN A 667 -15.89 -6.76 19.29
N GLY A 668 -15.72 -7.33 18.10
CA GLY A 668 -16.34 -6.81 16.90
C GLY A 668 -15.70 -5.52 16.40
N ARG A 669 -16.16 -4.35 16.86
CA ARG A 669 -15.65 -3.01 16.49
C ARG A 669 -15.66 -2.04 17.69
N PRO A 670 -14.74 -2.17 18.67
CA PRO A 670 -14.66 -1.23 19.80
C PRO A 670 -14.18 0.16 19.35
N GLU A 671 -14.76 1.24 19.90
CA GLU A 671 -14.49 2.64 19.49
C GLU A 671 -13.02 3.10 19.66
N TRP A 672 -12.27 2.39 20.50
CA TRP A 672 -10.86 2.65 20.77
C TRP A 672 -9.89 1.92 19.81
N LEU A 673 -10.39 1.07 18.90
CA LEU A 673 -9.61 0.53 17.79
C LEU A 673 -10.09 1.14 16.48
N GLN A 674 -9.20 1.84 15.77
CA GLN A 674 -9.51 2.37 14.43
C GLN A 674 -9.80 1.21 13.44
N PRO A 675 -10.73 1.39 12.47
CA PRO A 675 -10.95 0.41 11.41
C PRO A 675 -9.63 -0.06 10.80
N THR A 676 -9.37 -1.37 10.86
CA THR A 676 -8.08 -1.96 10.51
C THR A 676 -8.29 -3.23 9.69
N TYR A 677 -7.56 -3.33 8.59
CA TYR A 677 -7.67 -4.38 7.58
C TYR A 677 -6.30 -5.00 7.35
N ASN A 678 -6.20 -6.33 7.39
CA ASN A 678 -5.00 -7.04 6.93
C ASN A 678 -5.05 -7.15 5.40
N LEU A 679 -4.15 -6.47 4.68
CA LEU A 679 -4.29 -6.34 3.23
C LEU A 679 -4.19 -7.69 2.50
N GLU A 680 -3.40 -8.64 3.01
CA GLU A 680 -3.27 -9.97 2.39
C GLU A 680 -4.55 -10.84 2.48
N THR A 681 -5.54 -10.47 3.31
CA THR A 681 -6.78 -11.26 3.47
C THR A 681 -8.08 -10.45 3.50
N GLN A 682 -8.02 -9.11 3.47
CA GLN A 682 -9.16 -8.20 3.68
C GLN A 682 -9.15 -6.99 2.72
N LEU A 683 -8.49 -7.09 1.57
CA LEU A 683 -8.38 -5.98 0.61
C LEU A 683 -9.75 -5.60 0.06
N SER A 684 -10.59 -6.58 -0.29
CA SER A 684 -11.94 -6.34 -0.80
C SER A 684 -12.83 -5.59 0.19
N GLN A 685 -12.70 -5.88 1.48
CA GLN A 685 -13.47 -5.22 2.55
C GLN A 685 -12.95 -3.81 2.86
N LEU A 686 -11.66 -3.54 2.63
CA LEU A 686 -11.09 -2.18 2.69
C LEU A 686 -11.56 -1.33 1.50
N ILE A 687 -11.48 -1.86 0.28
CA ILE A 687 -11.98 -1.19 -0.94
C ILE A 687 -13.48 -0.85 -0.77
N GLY A 688 -14.25 -1.74 -0.14
CA GLY A 688 -15.65 -1.48 0.18
C GLY A 688 -15.88 -0.36 1.20
N ASP A 689 -15.06 -0.27 2.25
CA ASP A 689 -15.12 0.86 3.20
C ASP A 689 -14.68 2.17 2.53
N TYR A 690 -13.65 2.12 1.68
CA TYR A 690 -13.19 3.25 0.89
C TYR A 690 -14.31 3.80 -0.02
N PHE A 691 -15.01 2.94 -0.76
CA PHE A 691 -16.11 3.38 -1.63
C PHE A 691 -17.33 3.89 -0.85
N VAL A 692 -17.72 3.23 0.26
CA VAL A 692 -18.78 3.77 1.16
C VAL A 692 -18.37 5.16 1.68
N ARG A 693 -17.13 5.35 2.12
CA ARG A 693 -16.62 6.64 2.57
C ARG A 693 -16.61 7.70 1.47
N LYS A 694 -16.22 7.35 0.23
CA LYS A 694 -16.28 8.26 -0.91
C LYS A 694 -17.73 8.67 -1.21
N GLN A 695 -18.67 7.71 -1.17
CA GLN A 695 -20.10 7.94 -1.38
C GLN A 695 -20.72 8.84 -0.29
N ASP A 696 -20.39 8.59 0.98
CA ASP A 696 -20.90 9.33 2.13
C ASP A 696 -20.16 10.67 2.37
N ALA A 697 -19.29 11.09 1.43
CA ALA A 697 -18.41 12.27 1.53
C ALA A 697 -17.54 12.33 2.81
N LEU A 698 -17.17 11.16 3.33
CA LEU A 698 -16.32 11.00 4.50
C LEU A 698 -14.83 10.97 4.13
N ASN A 699 -13.98 11.43 5.04
CA ASN A 699 -12.54 11.40 4.83
C ASN A 699 -12.00 9.98 4.62
N ASN A 700 -11.11 9.85 3.63
CA ASN A 700 -10.51 8.59 3.19
C ASN A 700 -8.98 8.55 3.42
N LEU A 701 -8.47 9.26 4.43
CA LEU A 701 -7.05 9.21 4.81
C LEU A 701 -6.75 7.95 5.63
N TRP A 702 -5.82 7.13 5.15
CA TRP A 702 -5.42 5.86 5.76
C TRP A 702 -3.93 5.83 6.10
N ILE A 703 -3.54 4.95 7.03
CA ILE A 703 -2.13 4.67 7.36
C ILE A 703 -1.85 3.18 7.15
N LEU A 704 -0.88 2.89 6.29
CA LEU A 704 -0.37 1.54 6.06
C LEU A 704 0.83 1.28 6.95
N LYS A 705 0.84 0.12 7.63
CA LYS A 705 1.91 -0.30 8.56
C LYS A 705 2.34 -1.73 8.22
N PRO A 706 3.64 -2.04 8.02
CA PRO A 706 4.09 -3.42 7.84
C PRO A 706 3.83 -4.26 9.10
N TRP A 707 3.57 -5.55 8.94
CA TRP A 707 3.11 -6.43 10.02
C TRP A 707 3.97 -6.43 11.30
N ASN A 708 5.30 -6.46 11.14
CA ASN A 708 6.28 -6.68 12.20
C ASN A 708 7.40 -5.62 12.24
N MET A 709 7.39 -4.63 11.34
CA MET A 709 8.39 -3.55 11.37
C MET A 709 8.11 -2.57 12.52
N ALA A 710 9.20 -2.03 13.06
CA ALA A 710 9.22 -1.01 14.10
C ALA A 710 9.83 0.30 13.56
N ARG A 711 9.95 1.32 14.42
CA ARG A 711 10.56 2.63 14.09
C ARG A 711 9.90 3.36 12.89
N THR A 712 8.65 3.01 12.56
CA THR A 712 7.89 3.60 11.44
C THR A 712 8.49 3.32 10.06
N ILE A 713 9.34 2.30 9.93
CA ILE A 713 9.90 1.88 8.64
C ILE A 713 8.75 1.41 7.72
N ASP A 714 8.83 1.76 6.43
CA ASP A 714 7.89 1.34 5.38
C ASP A 714 6.40 1.60 5.72
N THR A 715 6.17 2.68 6.48
CA THR A 715 4.86 3.15 6.94
C THR A 715 4.48 4.41 6.15
N THR A 716 3.29 4.45 5.55
CA THR A 716 2.83 5.54 4.68
C THR A 716 1.45 6.03 5.11
N VAL A 717 1.21 7.34 5.05
CA VAL A 717 -0.13 7.94 5.19
C VAL A 717 -0.58 8.44 3.82
N THR A 718 -1.77 8.03 3.36
CA THR A 718 -2.29 8.40 2.04
C THR A 718 -3.81 8.23 1.98
N GLU A 719 -4.46 8.99 1.10
CA GLU A 719 -5.88 8.85 0.73
C GLU A 719 -6.09 8.25 -0.67
N ASP A 720 -5.01 7.97 -1.39
CA ASP A 720 -5.03 7.39 -2.74
C ASP A 720 -5.24 5.87 -2.68
N LEU A 721 -6.32 5.36 -3.27
CA LEU A 721 -6.65 3.94 -3.30
C LEU A 721 -5.63 3.11 -4.10
N SER A 722 -5.12 3.65 -5.20
CA SER A 722 -4.09 2.99 -6.00
C SER A 722 -2.78 2.91 -5.21
N ALA A 723 -2.40 3.96 -4.48
CA ALA A 723 -1.28 3.92 -3.53
C ALA A 723 -1.46 2.82 -2.47
N ILE A 724 -2.64 2.76 -1.83
CA ILE A 724 -2.99 1.77 -0.79
C ILE A 724 -2.80 0.33 -1.30
N ILE A 725 -3.22 0.05 -2.53
CA ILE A 725 -3.11 -1.28 -3.14
C ILE A 725 -1.67 -1.57 -3.57
N ARG A 726 -1.03 -0.67 -4.35
CA ARG A 726 0.32 -0.87 -4.90
C ARG A 726 1.37 -1.04 -3.78
N LEU A 727 1.19 -0.37 -2.64
CA LEU A 727 2.03 -0.52 -1.45
C LEU A 727 2.12 -1.96 -0.91
N MET A 728 1.20 -2.87 -1.24
CA MET A 728 1.30 -4.28 -0.87
C MET A 728 2.50 -5.00 -1.50
N GLU A 729 2.96 -4.58 -2.68
CA GLU A 729 4.12 -5.18 -3.38
C GLU A 729 5.43 -4.97 -2.63
N THR A 730 5.47 -3.96 -1.76
CA THR A 730 6.61 -3.71 -0.88
C THR A 730 6.57 -4.55 0.41
N GLY A 731 5.69 -5.56 0.48
CA GLY A 731 5.59 -6.54 1.56
C GLY A 731 4.36 -6.34 2.45
N PRO A 732 4.01 -7.36 3.25
CA PRO A 732 2.69 -7.49 3.86
C PRO A 732 2.41 -6.44 4.94
N LYS A 733 1.23 -5.82 4.84
CA LYS A 733 0.82 -4.62 5.59
C LYS A 733 -0.58 -4.77 6.16
N ILE A 734 -0.84 -4.06 7.26
CA ILE A 734 -2.19 -3.62 7.59
C ILE A 734 -2.44 -2.23 6.98
N CYS A 735 -3.69 -1.95 6.65
CA CYS A 735 -4.19 -0.60 6.44
C CYS A 735 -5.16 -0.26 7.57
N GLN A 736 -4.97 0.89 8.21
CA GLN A 736 -5.74 1.35 9.36
C GLN A 736 -6.24 2.77 9.11
N LYS A 737 -7.47 3.11 9.51
CA LYS A 737 -7.98 4.47 9.34
C LYS A 737 -7.11 5.43 10.12
N TYR A 738 -6.62 6.47 9.45
CA TYR A 738 -5.75 7.45 10.07
C TYR A 738 -6.54 8.35 11.03
N ILE A 739 -5.95 8.68 12.18
CA ILE A 739 -6.54 9.60 13.16
C ILE A 739 -6.31 11.02 12.67
N GLU A 740 -7.25 11.54 11.88
CA GLU A 740 -7.19 12.90 11.31
C GLU A 740 -7.21 13.98 12.39
N HIS A 741 -8.02 13.78 13.42
CA HIS A 741 -8.26 14.71 14.51
C HIS A 741 -7.83 14.09 15.85
N PRO A 742 -6.50 13.99 16.09
CA PRO A 742 -5.96 13.62 17.40
C PRO A 742 -6.14 14.79 18.38
N ALA A 743 -6.02 14.52 19.68
CA ALA A 743 -5.67 15.58 20.62
C ALA A 743 -4.27 16.12 20.28
N LEU A 744 -4.09 17.42 20.41
CA LEU A 744 -2.80 18.08 20.25
C LEU A 744 -2.27 18.54 21.60
N PHE A 745 -0.96 18.75 21.69
CA PHE A 745 -0.33 19.40 22.84
C PHE A 745 0.63 20.47 22.33
N LYS A 746 0.38 21.72 22.70
CA LYS A 746 1.08 22.91 22.18
C LYS A 746 1.13 22.90 20.64
N GLY A 747 -0.02 22.58 20.04
CA GLY A 747 -0.23 22.50 18.58
C GLY A 747 0.40 21.29 17.87
N ARG A 748 0.97 20.32 18.60
CA ARG A 748 1.69 19.17 18.02
C ARG A 748 1.02 17.84 18.37
N LYS A 749 1.11 16.89 17.44
CA LYS A 749 0.63 15.51 17.63
C LYS A 749 1.49 14.79 18.66
N PHE A 750 0.86 13.95 19.49
CA PHE A 750 1.57 13.12 20.47
C PHE A 750 0.99 11.71 20.58
N ASP A 751 1.77 10.82 21.20
CA ASP A 751 1.30 9.56 21.75
C ASP A 751 1.83 9.36 23.18
N LEU A 752 1.27 8.36 23.86
CA LEU A 752 1.62 7.94 25.22
C LEU A 752 2.10 6.49 25.19
N ARG A 753 3.33 6.23 25.64
CA ARG A 753 3.86 4.89 25.93
C ARG A 753 3.56 4.53 27.39
N TYR A 754 2.65 3.59 27.61
CA TYR A 754 2.41 2.96 28.91
C TYR A 754 3.22 1.68 29.05
N ILE A 755 3.57 1.30 30.29
CA ILE A 755 4.17 -0.01 30.61
C ILE A 755 3.16 -0.85 31.38
N VAL A 756 2.89 -2.05 30.87
CA VAL A 756 1.95 -3.02 31.45
C VAL A 756 2.70 -4.28 31.86
N LEU A 757 2.55 -4.68 33.11
CA LEU A 757 3.07 -5.94 33.66
C LEU A 757 1.96 -6.98 33.68
N VAL A 758 2.15 -8.10 32.98
CA VAL A 758 1.17 -9.18 32.87
C VAL A 758 1.64 -10.37 33.69
N ARG A 759 0.90 -10.68 34.75
CA ARG A 759 1.22 -11.74 35.71
C ARG A 759 0.46 -13.05 35.44
N SER A 760 -0.69 -12.99 34.78
CA SER A 760 -1.47 -14.16 34.37
C SER A 760 -2.41 -13.79 33.22
N MET A 761 -2.78 -14.78 32.41
CA MET A 761 -3.83 -14.68 31.39
C MET A 761 -5.11 -15.47 31.75
N ASP A 762 -5.05 -16.46 32.65
CA ASP A 762 -6.26 -17.11 33.20
C ASP A 762 -6.20 -17.26 34.73
N PRO A 763 -6.95 -16.47 35.51
CA PRO A 763 -7.65 -15.24 35.09
C PRO A 763 -6.64 -14.11 34.82
N VAL A 764 -6.94 -13.26 33.83
CA VAL A 764 -6.11 -12.11 33.42
C VAL A 764 -5.78 -11.21 34.62
N GLN A 765 -4.49 -11.09 34.92
CA GLN A 765 -3.94 -10.24 35.99
C GLN A 765 -2.86 -9.34 35.40
N ILE A 766 -3.19 -8.06 35.25
CA ILE A 766 -2.32 -7.02 34.70
C ILE A 766 -2.16 -5.87 35.71
N PHE A 767 -1.02 -5.20 35.65
CA PHE A 767 -0.68 -4.04 36.46
C PHE A 767 -0.12 -2.94 35.55
N LEU A 768 -0.65 -1.72 35.66
CA LEU A 768 -0.18 -0.54 34.95
C LEU A 768 0.82 0.21 35.83
N PHE A 769 1.84 0.83 35.25
CA PHE A 769 2.61 1.86 35.95
C PHE A 769 1.84 3.19 35.94
N ASP A 770 1.80 3.89 37.08
CA ASP A 770 1.24 5.25 37.22
C ASP A 770 2.12 6.35 36.59
N VAL A 771 2.90 5.98 35.56
CA VAL A 771 3.86 6.78 34.81
C VAL A 771 3.83 6.30 33.35
N PHE A 772 3.74 7.25 32.42
CA PHE A 772 3.81 7.02 30.98
C PHE A 772 4.77 8.02 30.31
N TRP A 773 5.32 7.66 29.16
CA TRP A 773 6.24 8.49 28.40
C TRP A 773 5.52 9.14 27.22
N VAL A 774 5.51 10.47 27.21
CA VAL A 774 4.95 11.26 26.11
C VAL A 774 5.95 11.29 24.96
N ARG A 775 5.48 10.99 23.74
CA ARG A 775 6.25 11.13 22.50
C ARG A 775 5.58 12.18 21.62
N LEU A 776 6.29 13.28 21.37
CA LEU A 776 5.81 14.41 20.55
C LEU A 776 6.34 14.31 19.12
N ALA A 777 5.51 14.69 18.15
CA ALA A 777 5.95 15.08 16.82
C ALA A 777 6.82 16.35 16.90
N ASN A 778 7.69 16.56 15.91
CA ASN A 778 8.56 17.73 15.87
C ASN A 778 7.79 18.98 15.41
N ASN A 779 7.05 18.84 14.30
CA ASN A 779 6.34 19.93 13.65
C ASN A 779 4.93 20.13 14.24
N PRO A 780 4.35 21.35 14.11
CA PRO A 780 2.91 21.57 14.29
C PRO A 780 2.08 20.62 13.42
N TYR A 781 0.95 20.17 13.93
CA TYR A 781 0.13 19.21 13.21
C TYR A 781 -0.79 19.89 12.18
N THR A 782 -0.79 19.36 10.95
CA THR A 782 -1.70 19.78 9.86
C THR A 782 -2.16 18.55 9.05
N LEU A 783 -3.09 18.76 8.12
CA LEU A 783 -3.61 17.77 7.17
C LEU A 783 -3.44 18.24 5.71
N GLU A 784 -2.60 19.25 5.46
CA GLU A 784 -2.26 19.69 4.11
C GLU A 784 -1.61 18.55 3.31
N LYS A 785 -2.05 18.32 2.07
CA LYS A 785 -1.61 17.20 1.21
C LYS A 785 -0.09 17.05 1.12
N SER A 786 0.65 18.15 1.12
CA SER A 786 2.12 18.15 1.11
C SER A 786 2.76 17.67 2.41
N SER A 787 2.12 17.87 3.57
CA SER A 787 2.68 17.46 4.86
C SER A 787 2.64 15.95 5.06
N LEU A 788 1.81 15.21 4.30
CA LEU A 788 1.71 13.74 4.41
C LEU A 788 3.03 13.00 4.13
N PHE A 789 3.96 13.65 3.43
CA PHE A 789 5.32 13.16 3.18
C PHE A 789 6.33 13.57 4.28
N GLU A 790 5.97 14.52 5.15
CA GLU A 790 6.80 14.99 6.27
C GLU A 790 6.70 14.05 7.48
N TYR A 791 7.75 13.27 7.71
CA TYR A 791 7.82 12.34 8.83
C TYR A 791 7.67 13.05 10.18
N GLU A 792 8.32 14.20 10.33
CA GLU A 792 8.33 15.11 11.49
C GLU A 792 6.94 15.63 11.92
N THR A 793 5.95 15.60 11.02
CA THR A 793 4.59 16.14 11.21
C THR A 793 3.60 15.06 11.62
N HIS A 794 3.67 13.87 11.00
CA HIS A 794 2.69 12.80 11.22
C HIS A 794 3.15 11.71 12.22
N PHE A 795 4.43 11.65 12.57
CA PHE A 795 5.00 10.63 13.46
C PHE A 795 5.72 11.21 14.68
N THR A 796 5.80 10.39 15.73
CA THR A 796 6.22 10.78 17.10
C THR A 796 7.53 10.10 17.54
N VAL A 797 8.08 9.19 16.73
CA VAL A 797 9.18 8.28 17.13
C VAL A 797 10.56 8.88 16.83
N MET A 798 10.81 10.12 17.28
CA MET A 798 11.98 10.94 16.90
C MET A 798 13.32 10.55 17.58
N ASN A 799 13.47 9.28 17.99
CA ASN A 799 14.44 8.85 19.01
C ASN A 799 15.91 8.65 18.56
N TYR A 800 16.24 8.81 17.27
CA TYR A 800 17.56 8.41 16.73
C TYR A 800 18.31 9.48 15.91
N ARG A 801 17.78 10.71 15.77
CA ARG A 801 18.39 11.76 14.93
C ARG A 801 18.36 13.19 15.49
N GLY A 802 17.83 13.43 16.70
CA GLY A 802 17.65 14.79 17.23
C GLY A 802 17.67 14.88 18.76
N ARG A 803 17.44 16.09 19.30
CA ARG A 803 17.30 16.32 20.74
C ARG A 803 16.01 15.68 21.26
N LEU A 804 16.12 14.97 22.38
CA LEU A 804 14.98 14.42 23.12
C LEU A 804 14.16 15.54 23.78
N ASN A 805 12.95 15.77 23.27
CA ASN A 805 11.90 16.54 23.96
C ASN A 805 11.25 15.68 25.07
N HIS A 806 12.04 15.26 26.07
CA HIS A 806 11.54 14.45 27.19
C HIS A 806 10.79 15.34 28.19
N MET A 807 9.46 15.25 28.20
CA MET A 807 8.59 15.91 29.19
C MET A 807 8.29 14.96 30.36
N ASN A 808 8.26 15.48 31.58
CA ASN A 808 7.90 14.67 32.75
C ASN A 808 6.37 14.45 32.81
N THR A 809 5.89 13.33 33.33
CA THR A 809 4.48 12.97 33.15
C THR A 809 3.50 13.87 33.92
N PRO A 810 3.67 14.16 35.22
CA PRO A 810 2.90 15.20 35.91
C PRO A 810 3.06 16.62 35.33
N GLU A 811 4.18 16.95 34.69
CA GLU A 811 4.35 18.22 33.96
C GLU A 811 3.41 18.27 32.74
N PHE A 812 3.44 17.22 31.91
CA PHE A 812 2.52 17.07 30.78
C PHE A 812 1.06 17.09 31.22
N VAL A 813 0.69 16.32 32.25
CA VAL A 813 -0.69 16.24 32.75
C VAL A 813 -1.20 17.62 33.16
N ARG A 814 -0.43 18.36 33.97
CA ARG A 814 -0.80 19.72 34.39
C ARG A 814 -0.96 20.66 33.21
N GLU A 815 0.00 20.68 32.29
CA GLU A 815 -0.07 21.56 31.11
C GLU A 815 -1.20 21.17 30.14
N PHE A 816 -1.56 19.88 30.06
CA PHE A 816 -2.64 19.38 29.21
C PHE A 816 -4.02 19.68 29.81
N GLU A 817 -4.20 19.56 31.13
CA GLU A 817 -5.40 20.01 31.83
C GLU A 817 -5.57 21.54 31.70
N GLU A 818 -4.48 22.31 31.79
CA GLU A 818 -4.48 23.76 31.56
C GLU A 818 -4.80 24.14 30.10
N GLU A 819 -4.20 23.48 29.10
CA GLU A 819 -4.40 23.75 27.66
C GLU A 819 -5.83 23.43 27.21
N HIS A 820 -6.38 22.29 27.64
CA HIS A 820 -7.67 21.77 27.14
C HIS A 820 -8.86 21.93 28.08
N GLN A 821 -8.65 22.40 29.32
CA GLN A 821 -9.69 22.54 30.35
C GLN A 821 -10.41 21.22 30.68
N VAL A 822 -9.65 20.12 30.68
CA VAL A 822 -10.12 18.75 30.94
C VAL A 822 -9.69 18.24 32.31
N ASN A 823 -10.18 17.06 32.69
CA ASN A 823 -9.66 16.31 33.83
C ASN A 823 -8.96 15.02 33.37
N TRP A 824 -7.68 14.88 33.69
CA TRP A 824 -6.85 13.77 33.27
C TRP A 824 -7.25 12.44 33.89
N GLN A 825 -7.78 12.43 35.13
CA GLN A 825 -8.17 11.18 35.78
C GLN A 825 -9.31 10.46 35.03
N THR A 826 -10.24 11.20 34.42
CA THR A 826 -11.28 10.64 33.54
C THR A 826 -10.68 10.04 32.26
N ILE A 827 -9.72 10.73 31.63
CA ILE A 827 -9.01 10.24 30.44
C ILE A 827 -8.21 8.96 30.79
N HIS A 828 -7.50 8.98 31.92
CA HIS A 828 -6.68 7.87 32.39
C HIS A 828 -7.52 6.64 32.74
N GLN A 829 -8.73 6.79 33.30
CA GLN A 829 -9.64 5.67 33.49
C GLN A 829 -10.02 5.01 32.15
N GLY A 830 -10.37 5.81 31.13
CA GLY A 830 -10.66 5.28 29.79
C GLY A 830 -9.47 4.54 29.18
N ILE A 831 -8.24 5.02 29.40
CA ILE A 831 -7.01 4.32 28.99
C ILE A 831 -6.87 2.98 29.73
N GLN A 832 -7.11 2.94 31.03
CA GLN A 832 -7.05 1.72 31.84
C GLN A 832 -8.09 0.67 31.37
N ASP A 833 -9.32 1.10 31.12
CA ASP A 833 -10.41 0.24 30.63
C ASP A 833 -10.12 -0.32 29.23
N MET A 834 -9.54 0.50 28.34
CA MET A 834 -9.05 0.08 27.03
C MET A 834 -7.93 -0.96 27.16
N ILE A 835 -6.88 -0.66 27.93
CA ILE A 835 -5.73 -1.55 28.12
C ILE A 835 -6.20 -2.90 28.69
N ARG A 836 -7.09 -2.89 29.68
CA ARG A 836 -7.68 -4.11 30.25
C ARG A 836 -8.40 -4.93 29.17
N SER A 837 -9.21 -4.29 28.35
CA SER A 837 -9.99 -4.92 27.27
C SER A 837 -9.11 -5.55 26.17
N VAL A 838 -7.89 -5.04 25.94
CA VAL A 838 -6.90 -5.65 25.03
C VAL A 838 -6.42 -7.01 25.56
N PHE A 839 -6.02 -7.10 26.83
CA PHE A 839 -5.54 -8.35 27.41
C PHE A 839 -6.66 -9.36 27.65
N ASP A 840 -7.87 -8.92 28.01
CA ASP A 840 -9.06 -9.78 28.06
C ASP A 840 -9.41 -10.36 26.67
N SER A 841 -9.20 -9.60 25.58
CA SER A 841 -9.40 -10.11 24.22
C SER A 841 -8.41 -11.23 23.87
N ALA A 842 -7.13 -11.06 24.22
CA ALA A 842 -6.11 -12.04 23.93
C ALA A 842 -6.34 -13.36 24.70
N ALA A 843 -6.68 -13.28 25.99
CA ALA A 843 -7.04 -14.45 26.79
C ALA A 843 -8.36 -15.14 26.34
N ALA A 844 -9.37 -14.36 25.93
CA ALA A 844 -10.63 -14.91 25.47
C ALA A 844 -10.55 -15.62 24.11
N VAL A 845 -9.66 -15.17 23.22
CA VAL A 845 -9.52 -15.69 21.85
C VAL A 845 -8.41 -16.75 21.73
N HIS A 846 -7.32 -16.64 22.52
CA HIS A 846 -6.15 -17.52 22.43
C HIS A 846 -5.80 -18.18 23.79
N PRO A 847 -6.51 -19.23 24.21
CA PRO A 847 -6.19 -20.00 25.43
C PRO A 847 -4.77 -20.58 25.46
N GLU A 848 -4.07 -20.63 24.32
CA GLU A 848 -2.65 -20.94 24.20
C GLU A 848 -1.77 -20.04 25.08
N MET A 849 -2.21 -18.80 25.35
CA MET A 849 -1.54 -17.87 26.27
C MET A 849 -1.65 -18.27 27.74
N HIS A 850 -2.46 -19.27 28.11
CA HIS A 850 -2.76 -19.61 29.52
C HIS A 850 -1.66 -20.46 30.17
N ASN A 851 -0.45 -19.90 30.23
CA ASN A 851 0.72 -20.53 30.84
C ASN A 851 1.00 -19.93 32.24
N PRO A 852 0.98 -20.72 33.33
CA PRO A 852 1.18 -20.20 34.69
C PRO A 852 2.64 -19.87 35.03
N GLN A 853 3.62 -20.30 34.23
CA GLN A 853 5.04 -19.92 34.30
C GLN A 853 5.36 -18.64 33.49
N SER A 854 4.46 -18.18 32.62
CA SER A 854 4.66 -16.95 31.85
C SER A 854 4.35 -15.69 32.67
N ARG A 855 5.26 -14.72 32.60
CA ARG A 855 5.13 -13.35 33.11
C ARG A 855 5.67 -12.42 32.02
N ALA A 856 5.16 -11.22 31.83
CA ALA A 856 5.70 -10.35 30.78
C ALA A 856 5.58 -8.85 31.11
N MET A 857 6.34 -8.05 30.36
CA MET A 857 6.29 -6.59 30.35
C MET A 857 6.09 -6.11 28.92
N TYR A 858 5.02 -5.36 28.69
CA TYR A 858 4.67 -4.82 27.38
C TYR A 858 4.67 -3.29 27.39
N GLY A 859 5.07 -2.68 26.28
CA GLY A 859 4.83 -1.27 26.01
C GLY A 859 3.53 -1.13 25.20
N VAL A 860 2.55 -0.39 25.71
CA VAL A 860 1.30 -0.11 24.99
C VAL A 860 1.30 1.33 24.49
N ASP A 861 1.01 1.50 23.20
CA ASP A 861 1.10 2.77 22.50
C ASP A 861 -0.30 3.33 22.29
N VAL A 862 -0.58 4.50 22.88
CA VAL A 862 -1.91 5.09 22.96
C VAL A 862 -1.91 6.52 22.40
N MET A 863 -2.88 6.85 21.56
CA MET A 863 -3.18 8.22 21.14
C MET A 863 -4.52 8.66 21.73
N LEU A 864 -4.73 9.96 21.90
CA LEU A 864 -6.06 10.50 22.19
C LEU A 864 -6.66 11.08 20.89
N ASP A 865 -7.96 10.91 20.66
CA ASP A 865 -8.68 11.72 19.67
C ASP A 865 -9.03 13.11 20.22
N HIS A 866 -9.56 13.98 19.36
CA HIS A 866 -10.02 15.34 19.73
C HIS A 866 -11.19 15.37 20.74
N LEU A 867 -11.80 14.22 21.08
CA LEU A 867 -12.77 14.05 22.17
C LEU A 867 -12.13 13.46 23.43
N PHE A 868 -10.79 13.42 23.45
CA PHE A 868 -9.94 12.85 24.49
C PHE A 868 -10.17 11.35 24.75
N LYS A 869 -10.78 10.63 23.80
CA LYS A 869 -10.96 9.17 23.91
C LYS A 869 -9.67 8.45 23.48
N PRO A 870 -9.26 7.40 24.20
CA PRO A 870 -8.06 6.66 23.85
C PRO A 870 -8.25 5.83 22.57
N LYS A 871 -7.18 5.75 21.78
CA LYS A 871 -7.04 4.91 20.59
C LYS A 871 -5.77 4.06 20.73
N LEU A 872 -5.89 2.75 20.55
CA LEU A 872 -4.76 1.83 20.53
C LEU A 872 -3.99 1.96 19.21
N LEU A 873 -2.66 2.10 19.29
CA LEU A 873 -1.77 2.18 18.12
C LEU A 873 -1.04 0.86 17.84
N GLU A 874 -0.40 0.29 18.87
CA GLU A 874 0.28 -1.00 18.88
C GLU A 874 0.57 -1.48 20.32
N VAL A 875 0.99 -2.73 20.46
CA VAL A 875 1.58 -3.30 21.69
C VAL A 875 2.97 -3.83 21.33
N THR A 876 3.95 -3.63 22.21
CA THR A 876 5.35 -3.99 21.98
C THR A 876 5.86 -4.93 23.08
N TYR A 877 6.49 -6.04 22.67
CA TYR A 877 7.24 -6.91 23.57
C TYR A 877 8.50 -6.19 24.08
N CYS A 878 8.90 -6.47 25.33
CA CYS A 878 10.15 -6.02 25.96
C CYS A 878 10.56 -4.57 25.58
N PRO A 879 9.72 -3.57 25.91
CA PRO A 879 9.93 -2.18 25.48
C PRO A 879 11.25 -1.61 26.01
N ASP A 880 11.84 -0.67 25.25
CA ASP A 880 13.01 0.12 25.66
C ASP A 880 12.70 0.91 26.95
N CYS A 881 13.12 0.36 28.08
CA CYS A 881 12.88 0.90 29.41
C CYS A 881 13.95 1.90 29.84
N ARG A 882 14.10 2.99 29.08
CA ARG A 882 14.76 4.24 29.56
C ARG A 882 14.15 4.79 30.86
N ALA A 883 13.00 4.27 31.26
CA ALA A 883 12.48 4.29 32.63
C ALA A 883 13.55 4.05 33.72
N CYS A 884 14.56 3.21 33.46
CA CYS A 884 15.65 2.98 34.43
C CYS A 884 16.55 4.21 34.70
N LYS A 885 16.52 5.22 33.82
CA LYS A 885 17.52 6.32 33.80
C LYS A 885 17.04 7.63 34.40
N TYR A 886 15.76 7.76 34.75
CA TYR A 886 15.15 9.01 35.23
C TYR A 886 14.18 8.77 36.39
N ASP A 887 14.18 9.67 37.38
CA ASP A 887 13.20 9.69 38.46
C ASP A 887 11.96 10.50 38.03
N THR A 888 10.76 10.02 38.39
CA THR A 888 9.46 10.57 37.97
C THR A 888 8.46 10.55 39.13
N GLU A 889 7.59 11.55 39.25
CA GLU A 889 6.51 11.54 40.26
C GLU A 889 5.28 10.76 39.74
N ALA A 890 4.70 9.92 40.60
CA ALA A 890 3.53 9.12 40.27
C ALA A 890 2.26 9.98 40.12
N ILE A 891 1.51 9.77 39.04
CA ILE A 891 0.34 10.58 38.66
C ILE A 891 -0.87 10.30 39.55
N VAL A 892 -0.96 9.07 40.07
CA VAL A 892 -2.09 8.59 40.89
C VAL A 892 -1.57 8.24 42.29
N GLY A 893 -2.34 8.61 43.32
CA GLY A 893 -1.98 8.36 44.73
C GLY A 893 -1.28 9.55 45.39
N ASN A 894 -0.40 9.27 46.35
CA ASN A 894 0.17 10.29 47.27
C ASN A 894 1.39 11.05 46.71
N GLY A 895 1.52 11.20 45.39
CA GLY A 895 2.63 11.96 44.77
C GLY A 895 4.03 11.41 45.10
N GLY A 896 4.19 10.10 45.09
CA GLY A 896 5.49 9.47 45.40
C GLY A 896 6.47 9.58 44.24
N ILE A 897 7.73 9.92 44.54
CA ILE A 897 8.83 9.83 43.56
C ILE A 897 9.15 8.36 43.29
N PHE A 898 8.83 7.91 42.07
CA PHE A 898 9.33 6.69 41.49
C PHE A 898 10.77 6.89 41.03
N ARG A 899 11.69 6.03 41.49
CA ARG A 899 13.11 6.11 41.13
C ARG A 899 13.43 5.23 39.94
N GLY A 900 14.09 5.77 38.93
CA GLY A 900 14.38 5.05 37.68
C GLY A 900 15.17 3.77 37.94
N ARG A 901 16.28 3.88 38.68
CA ARG A 901 17.13 2.75 39.08
C ARG A 901 16.39 1.62 39.82
N ASP A 902 15.25 1.92 40.44
CA ASP A 902 14.45 0.98 41.23
C ASP A 902 13.31 0.35 40.36
N PHE A 903 13.33 0.60 39.04
CA PHE A 903 12.34 0.09 38.06
C PHE A 903 12.34 -1.42 37.94
N PHE A 904 13.47 -2.07 37.60
CA PHE A 904 13.50 -3.52 37.43
C PHE A 904 13.25 -4.27 38.74
N ASN A 905 13.70 -3.70 39.87
CA ASN A 905 13.28 -4.13 41.20
C ASN A 905 11.75 -4.16 41.31
N THR A 906 11.07 -3.04 41.00
CA THR A 906 9.60 -2.95 41.04
C THR A 906 8.90 -3.93 40.10
N VAL A 907 9.42 -4.10 38.87
CA VAL A 907 8.89 -5.07 37.89
C VAL A 907 8.94 -6.50 38.44
N PHE A 908 10.07 -6.93 38.97
CA PHE A 908 10.26 -8.27 39.50
C PHE A 908 9.51 -8.49 40.83
N GLU A 909 9.46 -7.49 41.72
CA GLU A 909 8.61 -7.52 42.93
C GLU A 909 7.13 -7.75 42.57
N CYS A 910 6.65 -7.09 41.50
CA CYS A 910 5.29 -7.20 41.02
C CYS A 910 5.00 -8.55 40.36
N LEU A 911 5.84 -9.01 39.42
CA LEU A 911 5.58 -10.22 38.63
C LEU A 911 5.79 -11.52 39.42
N PHE A 912 6.74 -11.54 40.37
CA PHE A 912 7.17 -12.77 41.04
C PHE A 912 6.89 -12.80 42.54
N LEU A 913 6.97 -11.67 43.26
CA LEU A 913 6.81 -11.65 44.73
C LEU A 913 5.38 -11.35 45.19
N GLY A 914 4.44 -11.15 44.26
CA GLY A 914 3.03 -10.88 44.56
C GLY A 914 2.77 -9.51 45.22
N LYS A 915 3.80 -8.66 45.37
CA LYS A 915 3.65 -7.31 45.92
C LYS A 915 2.91 -6.42 44.93
N THR A 916 2.02 -5.57 45.45
CA THR A 916 1.60 -4.34 44.76
C THR A 916 2.49 -3.20 45.24
N ALA A 917 2.92 -2.34 44.32
CA ALA A 917 3.84 -1.25 44.62
C ALA A 917 3.11 -0.05 45.25
N HIS A 918 2.63 -0.18 46.50
CA HIS A 918 2.30 0.92 47.43
C HIS A 918 2.13 0.33 48.85
N GLY A 919 3.24 0.19 49.59
CA GLY A 919 3.34 -0.72 50.76
C GLY A 919 4.04 -0.20 52.02
N GLY A 920 4.32 1.10 52.13
CA GLY A 920 4.63 1.77 53.41
C GLY A 920 6.11 2.08 53.73
N ARG A 921 6.29 3.26 54.36
CA ARG A 921 7.52 3.91 54.89
C ARG A 921 8.42 4.66 53.88
N GLY A 922 8.60 5.96 54.14
CA GLY A 922 9.78 6.75 53.78
C GLY A 922 10.32 7.44 55.05
N PRO A 923 11.02 8.59 54.97
CA PRO A 923 11.73 9.19 53.83
C PRO A 923 13.23 9.43 54.13
N SER A 924 14.04 9.79 53.13
CA SER A 924 15.34 10.48 53.33
C SER A 924 15.93 11.03 52.02
N ILE A 925 16.81 12.03 52.14
CA ILE A 925 17.24 12.96 51.09
C ILE A 925 18.77 12.88 50.91
N HIS A 926 19.30 12.84 49.67
CA HIS A 926 20.32 13.77 49.17
C HIS A 926 20.92 13.45 47.78
N ARG A 927 20.98 14.51 46.96
CA ARG A 927 22.01 14.93 45.99
C ARG A 927 22.37 14.06 44.77
N ASN A 928 22.39 14.77 43.64
CA ASN A 928 22.90 14.44 42.31
C ASN A 928 24.31 13.85 42.32
N HIS A 929 24.67 13.14 41.25
CA HIS A 929 25.85 13.45 40.43
C HIS A 929 25.50 13.30 38.95
N GLN A 930 26.38 13.81 38.08
CA GLN A 930 26.18 13.92 36.63
C GLN A 930 27.26 13.10 35.91
N GLY A 931 26.92 12.44 34.80
CA GLY A 931 27.88 11.69 33.99
C GLY A 931 27.26 11.22 32.67
N ASP A 932 27.78 11.74 31.56
CA ASP A 932 27.49 11.22 30.22
C ASP A 932 28.35 9.98 29.95
N ALA A 933 27.76 8.95 29.33
CA ALA A 933 28.49 7.80 28.80
C ALA A 933 27.91 7.42 27.43
N VAL A 934 28.79 7.25 26.43
CA VAL A 934 28.43 6.86 25.06
C VAL A 934 28.98 5.46 24.82
N GLU A 935 28.11 4.45 24.79
CA GLU A 935 28.53 3.08 24.50
C GLU A 935 29.07 2.92 23.08
N SER A 936 29.97 1.95 22.90
CA SER A 936 30.50 1.51 21.61
C SER A 936 30.14 0.05 21.36
N HIS A 937 29.21 -0.20 20.43
CA HIS A 937 28.92 -1.54 19.92
C HIS A 937 29.87 -1.92 18.77
N ALA A 938 30.04 -3.22 18.53
CA ALA A 938 30.83 -3.76 17.43
C ALA A 938 30.13 -5.01 16.85
N ASP A 939 29.43 -4.84 15.72
CA ASP A 939 28.61 -5.91 15.15
C ASP A 939 29.44 -6.96 14.41
N LEU A 940 29.51 -8.15 14.99
CA LEU A 940 29.93 -9.35 14.27
C LEU A 940 28.72 -10.03 13.62
N LYS A 941 28.84 -10.38 12.33
CA LYS A 941 27.91 -11.28 11.63
C LYS A 941 28.67 -12.51 11.15
N VAL A 942 28.08 -13.69 11.33
CA VAL A 942 28.65 -14.97 10.89
C VAL A 942 27.61 -15.73 10.07
N LEU A 943 27.82 -15.74 8.75
CA LEU A 943 27.05 -16.58 7.83
C LEU A 943 27.62 -18.00 7.84
N MET A 944 26.77 -19.04 7.96
CA MET A 944 27.21 -20.42 7.86
C MET A 944 26.11 -21.39 7.42
N ARG A 945 26.50 -22.53 6.83
CA ARG A 945 25.56 -23.62 6.51
C ARG A 945 24.95 -24.20 7.79
N GLN A 946 23.63 -24.36 7.80
CA GLN A 946 22.86 -24.91 8.92
C GLN A 946 23.29 -26.36 9.24
N ARG A 947 23.65 -26.65 10.49
CA ARG A 947 23.92 -28.02 10.97
C ARG A 947 23.48 -28.19 12.43
N PRO A 948 23.04 -29.40 12.84
CA PRO A 948 22.68 -29.67 14.24
C PRO A 948 23.81 -29.36 15.22
N LYS A 949 23.48 -28.72 16.34
CA LYS A 949 24.38 -28.32 17.45
C LYS A 949 25.45 -27.26 17.15
N GLN A 950 25.62 -26.82 15.90
CA GLN A 950 26.67 -25.87 15.52
C GLN A 950 26.50 -24.49 16.19
N LEU A 951 25.26 -24.01 16.36
CA LEU A 951 24.93 -22.79 17.11
C LEU A 951 25.36 -22.88 18.59
N LEU A 952 25.15 -24.04 19.23
CA LEU A 952 25.49 -24.23 20.63
C LEU A 952 27.01 -24.21 20.86
N GLU A 953 27.79 -24.83 19.97
CA GLU A 953 29.26 -24.76 20.03
C GLU A 953 29.79 -23.35 19.75
N LEU A 954 29.12 -22.57 18.88
CA LEU A 954 29.47 -21.17 18.61
C LEU A 954 29.21 -20.27 19.82
N VAL A 955 28.01 -20.36 20.43
CA VAL A 955 27.62 -19.58 21.62
C VAL A 955 28.53 -19.88 22.81
N VAL A 956 28.78 -21.16 23.12
CA VAL A 956 29.68 -21.57 24.22
C VAL A 956 31.11 -21.10 23.97
N GLY A 957 31.58 -21.07 22.71
CA GLY A 957 32.86 -20.48 22.34
C GLY A 957 32.92 -18.97 22.60
N LEU A 958 31.91 -18.23 22.14
CA LEU A 958 31.83 -16.77 22.28
C LEU A 958 31.78 -16.36 23.77
N GLN A 959 30.95 -17.03 24.57
CA GLN A 959 30.86 -16.82 26.01
C GLN A 959 32.19 -17.14 26.73
N SER A 960 32.84 -18.26 26.38
CA SER A 960 34.17 -18.59 26.96
C SER A 960 35.31 -17.68 26.48
N SER A 961 35.03 -16.79 25.51
CA SER A 961 35.93 -15.72 25.05
C SER A 961 35.51 -14.31 25.50
N ARG A 962 34.45 -14.18 26.32
CA ARG A 962 33.82 -12.90 26.75
C ARG A 962 33.27 -12.03 25.62
N PHE A 963 32.51 -12.66 24.73
CA PHE A 963 31.59 -11.97 23.82
C PHE A 963 30.16 -12.38 24.16
N LEU A 964 29.30 -11.40 24.48
CA LEU A 964 27.93 -11.66 24.89
C LEU A 964 27.02 -11.68 23.65
N PRO A 965 26.37 -12.82 23.30
CA PRO A 965 25.40 -12.85 22.23
C PRO A 965 24.14 -12.08 22.63
N LEU A 966 23.85 -11.02 21.87
CA LEU A 966 22.52 -10.41 21.81
C LEU A 966 21.60 -11.33 20.97
N PRO A 967 20.28 -11.09 20.95
CA PRO A 967 19.35 -11.99 20.26
C PRO A 967 19.73 -12.26 18.80
N PRO A 968 20.04 -13.51 18.44
CA PRO A 968 20.43 -13.83 17.08
C PRO A 968 19.18 -13.73 16.20
N ASN A 969 19.13 -12.73 15.33
CA ASN A 969 18.19 -12.71 14.21
C ASN A 969 18.59 -13.83 13.24
N VAL A 970 18.12 -15.05 13.51
CA VAL A 970 18.29 -16.26 12.70
C VAL A 970 17.44 -16.12 11.45
N THR A 971 17.95 -15.38 10.46
CA THR A 971 17.44 -15.43 9.10
C THR A 971 18.03 -16.63 8.38
N SER A 972 17.16 -17.60 8.05
CA SER A 972 17.45 -18.72 7.17
C SER A 972 17.10 -18.39 5.73
N ILE A 973 18.03 -18.70 4.82
CA ILE A 973 17.78 -18.72 3.37
C ILE A 973 18.38 -20.03 2.86
N ASP A 974 17.52 -20.90 2.32
CA ASP A 974 17.83 -22.29 1.99
C ASP A 974 18.56 -23.03 3.13
N GLN A 975 19.77 -23.52 2.87
CA GLN A 975 20.61 -24.24 3.84
C GLN A 975 21.61 -23.32 4.58
N MET A 976 21.51 -22.00 4.43
CA MET A 976 22.36 -21.02 5.12
C MET A 976 21.59 -20.36 6.27
N VAL A 977 22.30 -20.08 7.36
CA VAL A 977 21.85 -19.26 8.47
C VAL A 977 22.83 -18.11 8.68
N MET A 978 22.30 -16.89 8.81
CA MET A 978 23.06 -15.76 9.31
C MET A 978 22.87 -15.65 10.82
N TYR A 979 23.96 -15.55 11.57
CA TYR A 979 23.97 -15.10 12.96
C TYR A 979 24.46 -13.66 13.02
N SER A 980 23.85 -12.83 13.84
CA SER A 980 24.14 -11.40 13.92
C SER A 980 24.11 -10.89 15.37
N THR A 981 24.95 -9.88 15.64
CA THR A 981 25.05 -9.08 16.88
C THR A 981 25.79 -9.76 18.04
N LEU A 982 26.82 -9.09 18.55
CA LEU A 982 27.54 -9.41 19.80
C LEU A 982 27.78 -8.11 20.57
N LYS A 983 27.58 -8.10 21.89
CA LYS A 983 28.10 -7.03 22.76
C LYS A 983 29.49 -7.41 23.25
N VAL A 984 30.39 -6.43 23.26
CA VAL A 984 31.72 -6.52 23.88
C VAL A 984 31.61 -5.88 25.27
N GLU A 985 32.13 -6.57 26.29
CA GLU A 985 32.16 -6.10 27.68
C GLU A 985 33.38 -5.22 27.95
N ASP A 986 33.28 -4.29 28.91
CA ASP A 986 34.37 -3.36 29.28
C ASP A 986 35.64 -4.07 29.80
N ASP A 987 35.51 -5.32 30.27
CA ASP A 987 36.58 -6.18 30.79
C ASP A 987 37.21 -7.10 29.71
N CYS A 988 36.91 -6.86 28.42
CA CYS A 988 37.43 -7.68 27.32
C CYS A 988 38.95 -7.55 27.16
N ARG A 989 39.65 -8.68 26.97
CA ARG A 989 41.12 -8.72 26.75
C ARG A 989 41.56 -8.29 25.34
N HIS A 990 40.62 -8.00 24.46
CA HIS A 990 40.86 -7.59 23.08
C HIS A 990 40.34 -6.17 22.91
N THR A 991 41.26 -5.25 22.60
CA THR A 991 41.02 -3.79 22.66
C THR A 991 40.83 -3.18 21.27
N SER A 992 40.91 -3.99 20.23
CA SER A 992 40.72 -3.61 18.83
C SER A 992 39.83 -4.59 18.08
N VAL A 993 39.12 -4.08 17.06
CA VAL A 993 38.23 -4.88 16.21
C VAL A 993 38.98 -6.03 15.53
N ASP A 994 40.25 -5.83 15.18
CA ASP A 994 41.08 -6.85 14.50
C ASP A 994 41.47 -8.00 15.43
N GLU A 995 41.72 -7.73 16.71
CA GLU A 995 41.93 -8.76 17.73
C GLU A 995 40.66 -9.58 17.96
N ILE A 996 39.50 -8.91 18.04
CA ILE A 996 38.18 -9.53 18.21
C ILE A 996 37.84 -10.42 17.01
N ALA A 997 38.00 -9.91 15.78
CA ALA A 997 37.82 -10.66 14.55
C ALA A 997 38.78 -11.86 14.47
N THR A 998 40.05 -11.68 14.84
CA THR A 998 41.05 -12.76 14.88
C THR A 998 40.69 -13.84 15.89
N ALA A 999 40.22 -13.48 17.09
CA ALA A 999 39.77 -14.44 18.10
C ALA A 999 38.57 -15.25 17.61
N ALA A 1000 37.54 -14.58 17.07
CA ALA A 1000 36.37 -15.23 16.49
C ALA A 1000 36.74 -16.14 15.30
N HIS A 1001 37.66 -15.72 14.43
CA HIS A 1001 38.13 -16.51 13.30
C HIS A 1001 38.85 -17.80 13.75
N GLN A 1002 39.80 -17.70 14.69
CA GLN A 1002 40.50 -18.86 15.24
C GLN A 1002 39.53 -19.86 15.90
N MET A 1003 38.50 -19.35 16.57
CA MET A 1003 37.51 -20.17 17.25
C MET A 1003 36.56 -20.87 16.28
N LEU A 1004 36.10 -20.18 15.23
CA LEU A 1004 35.36 -20.79 14.10
C LEU A 1004 36.19 -21.89 13.43
N GLY A 1005 37.50 -21.68 13.27
CA GLY A 1005 38.44 -22.71 12.80
C GLY A 1005 38.44 -23.96 13.68
N ARG A 1006 38.58 -23.81 15.00
CA ARG A 1006 38.58 -24.94 15.97
C ARG A 1006 37.24 -25.70 16.00
N ILE A 1007 36.12 -25.05 15.70
CA ILE A 1007 34.81 -25.71 15.53
C ILE A 1007 34.80 -26.55 14.24
N GLN A 1008 35.37 -26.04 13.14
CA GLN A 1008 35.43 -26.75 11.86
C GLN A 1008 36.43 -27.93 11.85
N GLU A 1009 37.60 -27.80 12.49
CA GLU A 1009 38.63 -28.85 12.55
C GLU A 1009 38.13 -30.18 13.12
N ARG A 1010 37.07 -30.15 13.94
CA ARG A 1010 36.51 -31.36 14.56
C ARG A 1010 35.70 -32.24 13.61
N ARG A 1011 35.18 -31.73 12.48
CA ARG A 1011 34.45 -32.50 11.46
C ARG A 1011 34.56 -31.86 10.05
N PRO A 1012 35.45 -32.35 9.17
CA PRO A 1012 35.61 -31.78 7.83
C PRO A 1012 34.44 -32.12 6.90
N ILE A 1013 33.97 -31.13 6.13
CA ILE A 1013 33.45 -31.19 4.74
C ILE A 1013 32.85 -29.82 4.38
N CYS A 1014 33.16 -29.36 3.16
CA CYS A 1014 32.82 -28.06 2.56
C CYS A 1014 33.46 -26.82 3.22
N ARG A 1015 34.13 -26.01 2.37
CA ARG A 1015 34.70 -24.70 2.73
C ARG A 1015 33.61 -23.64 2.88
N LEU A 1016 33.95 -22.55 3.58
CA LEU A 1016 33.08 -21.39 3.71
C LEU A 1016 33.87 -20.08 3.58
N SER A 1017 33.23 -19.06 3.01
CA SER A 1017 33.76 -17.72 2.83
C SER A 1017 33.41 -16.86 4.04
N VAL A 1018 34.39 -16.54 4.88
CA VAL A 1018 34.18 -15.67 6.04
C VAL A 1018 34.52 -14.24 5.65
N LEU A 1019 33.52 -13.36 5.65
CA LEU A 1019 33.70 -11.92 5.48
C LEU A 1019 33.72 -11.26 6.87
N PHE A 1020 34.76 -10.48 7.17
CA PHE A 1020 34.79 -9.58 8.32
C PHE A 1020 34.67 -8.15 7.81
N LEU A 1021 33.75 -7.37 8.39
CA LEU A 1021 33.64 -5.93 8.15
C LEU A 1021 34.30 -5.20 9.33
N GLN A 1022 35.19 -4.27 9.02
CA GLN A 1022 36.04 -3.57 9.98
C GLN A 1022 35.52 -2.15 10.19
N TYR A 1023 35.18 -1.78 11.42
CA TYR A 1023 34.66 -0.45 11.76
C TYR A 1023 35.39 0.15 12.96
N GLY A 1024 36.43 0.96 12.68
CA GLY A 1024 37.06 1.82 13.67
C GLY A 1024 36.41 3.21 13.66
N LYS A 1025 35.97 3.70 14.83
CA LYS A 1025 35.54 5.10 14.98
C LYS A 1025 36.76 6.02 14.95
N GLY A 1026 36.85 6.90 13.94
CA GLY A 1026 37.68 8.11 14.04
C GLY A 1026 37.05 9.12 15.00
N CYS A 1027 37.87 9.99 15.59
CA CYS A 1027 37.45 11.09 16.46
C CYS A 1027 36.84 12.27 15.68
#